data_AF-A0A8R7JZC2-F1
#
_entry.id   AF-A0A8R7JZC2-F1
#
_cell.length_a   1.000
_cell.length_b   1.000
_cell.length_c   1.000
_cell.angle_alpha   90.00
_cell.angle_beta   90.00
_cell.angle_gamma   90.00
#
_symmetry.space_group_name_H-M   'P 1'
#
loop_
_entity.id
_entity.type
_entity.pdbx_description
1 polymer ?
#
loop_
_entity_poly.entity_id
_entity_poly.type
_entity_poly.pdbx_seq_one_letter_code
_entity_poly.pdbx_strand_id
1 'polypeptide(L)'
;MSQKHFLSMFQFWNSRQSMMLLWKFYLETWGLLWEGRRTSFVCRDVFLLKRVTMWPLLRYIRRFLNLGCLLERDVKLPKPTTGEHTCSSCSVDSNKTSLSEEVESRLASALLFVQKLQKNDSSDSVRGPHLANIEIERQHRLSGNSTKFMEALVNYFHRFGHLSCSSSDVEIYLHMLSGDEITELLDTISRSFDASSVSVKALGLTITTFKVQELLGTLLSKSTTDLQRIAKGMVETFYKNLPLSRDLDPQESMHGEELLSMASNILVQLFWRTRNLGYLLEAVLVLEFGLTVRKHVWQYKITLVHLYSYLGALPLAHRWYVSLEVKNILLESVSHHILPQMLSSHCLQQTASLVKDYLRFMDDHLKESADLTCLAYRHRTYSKVIEFVQFKNRLQRSMQYLAVKSDSVILSLKQKSESLEEVESVLENVNHGGGLVDLSSEDNMKHLTFNEDLEARPWWTPTTSVNFLSEPIDESSTPACFRAKVCKHKSTEKDGPKMRDAERKCLVPRLVYLSMHGCVSSLRETEPNGSVSDITVGEMKTLLEKYARTIGYSMDDALSMILGISSGKKSMKDFAPDIVSWMSFAVFINAMNLWSNESVIPRTDPSSPSSWEIVDSLVKICIEEHLTDANRILTCPGNKIPLLVQMVTEPISWHLIIIQSCMRVVAPQGKKKKKSGPSLRPNMPQLQGIQRSVQCLIETLRSVQKWLSDQMSPEEQGLDILMSYLQGTGDEGPGQTFRVLEEKPAAHASELGDRIAQSLEAWSSTGVVRRIVGAEHEVLAEFKKMVDSKLKLLMSESASLSSVLH
;
A
#
# COMPACT_ATOMS: atom_id res chain seq x y z
N MET A 1 16.05 -24.87 -41.37
CA MET A 1 17.44 -25.17 -40.93
C MET A 1 17.35 -26.23 -39.84
N SER A 2 17.94 -27.42 -40.04
CA SER A 2 17.58 -28.63 -39.29
C SER A 2 18.16 -28.69 -37.86
N GLN A 3 17.46 -29.40 -36.99
CA GLN A 3 17.74 -29.71 -35.57
C GLN A 3 19.19 -30.13 -35.27
N LYS A 4 19.94 -30.62 -36.27
CA LYS A 4 21.37 -30.97 -36.15
C LYS A 4 22.29 -29.76 -35.93
N HIS A 5 21.95 -28.57 -36.42
CA HIS A 5 22.73 -27.34 -36.16
C HIS A 5 22.57 -26.83 -34.71
N PHE A 6 21.43 -27.11 -34.08
CA PHE A 6 21.16 -26.72 -32.70
C PHE A 6 21.95 -27.58 -31.70
N LEU A 7 22.10 -28.87 -32.01
CA LEU A 7 22.91 -29.80 -31.20
C LEU A 7 24.43 -29.56 -31.31
N SER A 8 24.95 -29.15 -32.47
CA SER A 8 26.39 -28.84 -32.59
C SER A 8 26.77 -27.52 -31.91
N MET A 9 25.89 -26.50 -31.91
CA MET A 9 26.08 -25.30 -31.09
C MET A 9 26.08 -25.60 -29.59
N PHE A 10 25.21 -26.52 -29.14
CA PHE A 10 25.15 -26.92 -27.74
C PHE A 10 26.40 -27.70 -27.30
N GLN A 11 26.97 -28.53 -28.18
CA GLN A 11 28.25 -29.20 -27.92
C GLN A 11 29.44 -28.24 -27.92
N PHE A 12 29.43 -27.17 -28.73
CA PHE A 12 30.48 -26.15 -28.75
C PHE A 12 30.53 -25.30 -27.46
N TRP A 13 29.37 -25.05 -26.84
CA TRP A 13 29.26 -24.33 -25.57
C TRP A 13 29.63 -25.16 -24.33
N ASN A 14 29.73 -26.48 -24.47
CA ASN A 14 30.04 -27.39 -23.35
C ASN A 14 31.54 -27.61 -23.14
N SER A 15 32.41 -26.93 -23.89
CA SER A 15 33.87 -27.02 -23.72
C SER A 15 34.37 -26.09 -22.60
N ARG A 16 35.23 -26.61 -21.71
CA ARG A 16 35.88 -25.86 -20.61
C ARG A 16 36.61 -24.58 -21.09
N GLN A 17 37.07 -24.54 -22.34
CA GLN A 17 37.77 -23.38 -22.91
C GLN A 17 36.84 -22.19 -23.18
N SER A 18 35.59 -22.44 -23.60
CA SER A 18 34.60 -21.40 -23.89
C SER A 18 34.18 -20.65 -22.61
N MET A 19 34.14 -21.34 -21.47
CA MET A 19 33.80 -20.77 -20.16
C MET A 19 34.95 -19.94 -19.56
N MET A 20 36.21 -20.35 -19.77
CA MET A 20 37.38 -19.55 -19.39
C MET A 20 37.46 -18.24 -20.17
N LEU A 21 37.09 -18.24 -21.46
CA LEU A 21 37.05 -17.04 -22.28
C LEU A 21 35.95 -16.07 -21.83
N LEU A 22 34.78 -16.58 -21.41
CA LEU A 22 33.71 -15.75 -20.84
C LEU A 22 34.11 -15.15 -19.49
N TRP A 23 34.81 -15.91 -18.65
CA TRP A 23 35.33 -15.44 -17.35
C TRP A 23 36.45 -14.41 -17.52
N LYS A 24 37.32 -14.60 -18.51
CA LYS A 24 38.40 -13.66 -18.85
C LYS A 24 37.83 -12.36 -19.42
N PHE A 25 36.82 -12.44 -20.27
CA PHE A 25 36.09 -11.27 -20.78
C PHE A 25 35.36 -10.51 -19.65
N TYR A 26 34.79 -11.23 -18.67
CA TYR A 26 34.13 -10.62 -17.50
C TYR A 26 35.14 -9.92 -16.57
N LEU A 27 36.32 -10.49 -16.36
CA LEU A 27 37.41 -9.86 -15.59
C LEU A 27 38.03 -8.66 -16.30
N GLU A 28 38.20 -8.72 -17.63
CA GLU A 28 38.74 -7.62 -18.43
C GLU A 28 37.74 -6.45 -18.53
N THR A 29 36.43 -6.73 -18.63
CA THR A 29 35.39 -5.69 -18.58
C THR A 29 35.18 -5.09 -17.19
N TRP A 30 35.40 -5.86 -16.12
CA TRP A 30 35.41 -5.35 -14.74
C TRP A 30 36.63 -4.47 -14.45
N GLY A 31 37.80 -4.79 -15.03
CA GLY A 31 39.02 -3.96 -14.95
C GLY A 31 38.87 -2.61 -15.65
N LEU A 32 38.22 -2.58 -16.82
CA LEU A 32 37.96 -1.33 -17.56
C LEU A 32 36.98 -0.39 -16.86
N LEU A 33 36.08 -0.91 -16.02
CA LEU A 33 35.14 -0.13 -15.21
C LEU A 33 35.81 0.57 -14.02
N TRP A 34 36.98 0.11 -13.59
CA TRP A 34 37.74 0.70 -12.49
C TRP A 34 38.69 1.82 -12.94
N GLU A 35 39.12 1.83 -14.20
CA GLU A 35 40.06 2.84 -14.74
C GLU A 35 39.38 4.10 -15.34
N GLY A 36 38.05 4.13 -15.45
CA GLY A 36 37.29 5.31 -15.92
C GLY A 36 37.04 6.34 -14.81
N ARG A 37 37.86 7.40 -14.73
CA ARG A 37 37.68 8.52 -13.77
C ARG A 37 36.38 9.31 -14.00
N ARG A 38 35.76 9.66 -12.86
CA ARG A 38 35.09 10.93 -12.50
C ARG A 38 34.13 11.54 -13.54
N THR A 39 32.84 11.21 -13.44
CA THR A 39 31.74 12.18 -13.66
C THR A 39 30.53 11.82 -12.80
N SER A 40 29.91 12.85 -12.23
CA SER A 40 28.82 12.88 -11.26
C SER A 40 27.54 12.14 -11.69
N PHE A 41 27.24 10.99 -11.10
CA PHE A 41 25.89 10.41 -11.02
C PHE A 41 25.87 9.37 -9.89
N VAL A 42 25.56 9.79 -8.67
CA VAL A 42 25.40 8.89 -7.51
C VAL A 42 24.05 9.14 -6.89
N CYS A 43 23.14 8.19 -7.10
CA CYS A 43 22.01 7.82 -6.20
C CYS A 43 21.10 6.74 -6.80
N ARG A 44 21.29 6.29 -8.05
CA ARG A 44 20.43 5.28 -8.68
C ARG A 44 20.95 3.83 -8.63
N ASP A 45 22.27 3.62 -8.57
CA ASP A 45 22.82 2.31 -8.91
C ASP A 45 23.38 1.45 -7.76
N VAL A 46 23.47 1.93 -6.52
CA VAL A 46 23.98 1.07 -5.43
C VAL A 46 22.97 -0.02 -5.02
N PHE A 47 21.67 0.24 -5.20
CA PHE A 47 20.59 -0.71 -4.88
C PHE A 47 20.30 -1.67 -6.05
N LEU A 48 20.36 -1.16 -7.29
CA LEU A 48 20.23 -1.96 -8.52
C LEU A 48 21.45 -2.86 -8.73
N LEU A 49 22.67 -2.40 -8.49
CA LEU A 49 23.87 -3.23 -8.69
C LEU A 49 23.97 -4.37 -7.65
N LYS A 50 23.49 -4.17 -6.41
CA LYS A 50 23.47 -5.23 -5.37
C LYS A 50 22.44 -6.33 -5.65
N ARG A 51 21.26 -6.02 -6.20
CA ARG A 51 20.23 -7.03 -6.53
C ARG A 51 20.37 -7.60 -7.95
N VAL A 52 20.78 -6.81 -8.95
CA VAL A 52 20.85 -7.23 -10.36
C VAL A 52 22.12 -8.03 -10.68
N THR A 53 23.18 -7.94 -9.88
CA THR A 53 24.36 -8.82 -10.07
C THR A 53 24.24 -10.09 -9.25
N MET A 54 23.82 -10.03 -7.97
CA MET A 54 23.71 -11.25 -7.14
C MET A 54 22.57 -12.16 -7.55
N TRP A 55 21.41 -11.66 -7.99
CA TRP A 55 20.24 -12.52 -8.21
C TRP A 55 20.32 -13.36 -9.49
N PRO A 56 20.82 -12.85 -10.63
CA PRO A 56 21.13 -13.70 -11.79
C PRO A 56 22.29 -14.63 -11.49
N LEU A 57 23.31 -14.20 -10.74
CA LEU A 57 24.42 -15.08 -10.33
C LEU A 57 23.91 -16.22 -9.43
N LEU A 58 23.06 -15.95 -8.45
CA LEU A 58 22.40 -16.95 -7.59
C LEU A 58 21.44 -17.84 -8.37
N ARG A 59 20.73 -17.32 -9.37
CA ARG A 59 19.83 -18.10 -10.22
C ARG A 59 20.59 -18.95 -11.24
N TYR A 60 21.73 -18.47 -11.72
CA TYR A 60 22.65 -19.20 -12.60
C TYR A 60 23.44 -20.24 -11.81
N ILE A 61 23.87 -19.94 -10.58
CA ILE A 61 24.44 -20.90 -9.61
C ILE A 61 23.38 -21.95 -9.22
N ARG A 62 22.12 -21.57 -8.97
CA ARG A 62 21.00 -22.51 -8.79
C ARG A 62 20.78 -23.42 -10.00
N ARG A 63 20.86 -22.88 -11.21
CA ARG A 63 20.69 -23.67 -12.45
C ARG A 63 21.89 -24.56 -12.76
N PHE A 64 23.09 -24.13 -12.41
CA PHE A 64 24.33 -24.89 -12.61
C PHE A 64 24.51 -25.98 -11.54
N LEU A 65 24.02 -25.75 -10.31
CA LEU A 65 23.92 -26.77 -9.26
C LEU A 65 22.78 -27.77 -9.50
N ASN A 66 21.75 -27.42 -10.29
CA ASN A 66 20.68 -28.33 -10.69
C ASN A 66 21.10 -29.44 -11.67
N LEU A 67 22.39 -29.56 -12.03
CA LEU A 67 22.93 -30.75 -12.70
C LEU A 67 23.51 -31.81 -11.73
N GLY A 68 23.38 -31.61 -10.42
CA GLY A 68 23.69 -32.62 -9.41
C GLY A 68 22.55 -32.75 -8.42
N CYS A 69 21.73 -33.79 -8.57
CA CYS A 69 20.69 -34.18 -7.63
C CYS A 69 21.25 -34.19 -6.19
N LEU A 70 20.84 -33.24 -5.33
CA LEU A 70 20.95 -33.28 -3.85
C LEU A 70 20.36 -32.06 -3.11
N LEU A 71 19.77 -31.06 -3.80
CA LEU A 71 19.29 -29.82 -3.14
C LEU A 71 17.76 -29.65 -3.09
N GLU A 72 16.98 -30.62 -3.53
CA GLU A 72 15.51 -30.61 -3.37
C GLU A 72 15.10 -31.41 -2.12
N ARG A 73 15.47 -30.92 -0.95
CA ARG A 73 14.54 -30.95 0.19
C ARG A 73 14.03 -29.53 0.34
N ASP A 74 13.01 -29.22 -0.46
CA ASP A 74 12.13 -28.09 -0.19
C ASP A 74 11.69 -28.19 1.28
N VAL A 75 12.18 -27.29 2.11
CA VAL A 75 11.37 -26.85 3.25
C VAL A 75 10.14 -26.24 2.60
N LYS A 76 9.11 -27.07 2.40
CA LYS A 76 7.76 -26.57 2.18
C LYS A 76 7.46 -25.71 3.40
N LEU A 77 7.60 -24.40 3.26
CA LEU A 77 6.80 -23.48 4.06
C LEU A 77 5.36 -24.01 3.97
N PRO A 78 4.65 -24.22 5.09
CA PRO A 78 3.32 -24.78 5.04
C PRO A 78 2.45 -23.91 4.13
N LYS A 79 1.96 -24.51 3.04
CA LYS A 79 0.86 -23.91 2.28
C LYS A 79 -0.33 -23.80 3.24
N PRO A 80 -1.04 -22.67 3.31
CA PRO A 80 -2.24 -22.56 4.13
C PRO A 80 -3.31 -23.46 3.50
N THR A 81 -3.47 -24.66 4.04
CA THR A 81 -4.64 -25.49 3.77
C THR A 81 -5.81 -24.90 4.55
N THR A 82 -6.85 -24.49 3.81
CA THR A 82 -8.21 -24.24 4.29
C THR A 82 -8.71 -25.43 5.12
N GLY A 83 -9.11 -25.18 6.35
CA GLY A 83 -9.76 -26.16 7.22
C GLY A 83 -9.32 -26.00 8.67
N GLU A 84 -10.25 -25.58 9.53
CA GLU A 84 -10.16 -25.62 10.98
C GLU A 84 -9.69 -27.01 11.41
N HIS A 85 -8.64 -27.12 12.23
CA HIS A 85 -8.51 -28.07 13.34
C HIS A 85 -7.27 -27.75 14.19
N THR A 86 -7.45 -28.04 15.47
CA THR A 86 -6.65 -27.76 16.66
C THR A 86 -5.16 -28.11 16.55
N CYS A 87 -4.34 -27.34 17.27
CA CYS A 87 -2.91 -27.55 17.48
C CYS A 87 -2.57 -29.03 17.77
N SER A 88 -1.81 -29.64 16.86
CA SER A 88 -1.10 -30.89 17.08
C SER A 88 0.38 -30.55 17.04
N SER A 89 1.06 -30.79 18.17
CA SER A 89 2.51 -30.85 18.27
C SER A 89 3.10 -31.50 17.02
N CYS A 90 4.04 -30.83 16.35
CA CYS A 90 4.80 -31.42 15.25
C CYS A 90 5.64 -32.61 15.76
N SER A 91 5.00 -33.75 15.92
CA SER A 91 5.59 -35.06 15.74
C SER A 91 5.97 -35.16 14.27
N VAL A 92 7.15 -34.66 13.92
CA VAL A 92 7.79 -35.04 12.67
C VAL A 92 8.10 -36.52 12.82
N ASP A 93 7.37 -37.38 12.11
CA ASP A 93 7.82 -38.74 11.86
C ASP A 93 9.21 -38.63 11.24
N SER A 94 10.20 -38.88 12.09
CA SER A 94 11.61 -38.85 11.77
C SER A 94 11.91 -40.04 10.87
N ASN A 95 11.67 -39.91 9.57
CA ASN A 95 12.37 -40.71 8.57
C ASN A 95 13.83 -40.27 8.56
N LYS A 96 14.58 -40.77 9.56
CA LYS A 96 16.05 -40.79 9.61
C LYS A 96 16.55 -41.56 8.38
N THR A 97 16.68 -40.86 7.27
CA THR A 97 17.49 -41.31 6.15
C THR A 97 18.90 -40.86 6.48
N SER A 98 19.69 -41.78 7.03
CA SER A 98 21.15 -41.63 7.10
C SER A 98 21.65 -41.17 5.73
N LEU A 99 22.41 -40.08 5.69
CA LEU A 99 23.09 -39.69 4.46
C LEU A 99 23.90 -40.89 3.95
N SER A 100 23.88 -41.12 2.64
CA SER A 100 24.86 -42.03 2.04
C SER A 100 26.26 -41.51 2.37
N GLU A 101 27.20 -42.41 2.71
CA GLU A 101 28.61 -42.07 3.00
C GLU A 101 29.23 -41.14 1.92
N GLU A 102 28.73 -41.23 0.69
CA GLU A 102 29.12 -40.35 -0.42
C GLU A 102 28.81 -38.86 -0.14
N VAL A 103 27.67 -38.56 0.47
CA VAL A 103 27.27 -37.17 0.77
C VAL A 103 28.13 -36.58 1.88
N GLU A 104 28.43 -37.36 2.92
CA GLU A 104 29.33 -36.92 4.00
C GLU A 104 30.75 -36.66 3.48
N SER A 105 31.27 -37.55 2.63
CA SER A 105 32.57 -37.38 1.96
C SER A 105 32.63 -36.11 1.09
N ARG A 106 31.54 -35.81 0.35
CA ARG A 106 31.44 -34.59 -0.46
C ARG A 106 31.32 -33.33 0.38
N LEU A 107 30.58 -33.35 1.50
CA LEU A 107 30.49 -32.23 2.45
C LEU A 107 31.85 -31.97 3.10
N ALA A 108 32.57 -33.01 3.52
CA ALA A 108 33.92 -32.88 4.06
C ALA A 108 34.90 -32.28 3.04
N SER A 109 34.83 -32.72 1.78
CA SER A 109 35.63 -32.17 0.68
C SER A 109 35.30 -30.69 0.41
N ALA A 110 34.02 -30.33 0.44
CA ALA A 110 33.57 -28.94 0.31
C ALA A 110 34.06 -28.08 1.48
N LEU A 111 34.00 -28.58 2.71
CA LEU A 111 34.48 -27.90 3.91
C LEU A 111 35.99 -27.63 3.82
N LEU A 112 36.79 -28.62 3.41
CA LEU A 112 38.23 -28.44 3.19
C LEU A 112 38.54 -27.39 2.13
N PHE A 113 37.77 -27.37 1.03
CA PHE A 113 37.89 -26.36 0.00
C PHE A 113 37.57 -24.96 0.52
N VAL A 114 36.46 -24.80 1.25
CA VAL A 114 36.05 -23.52 1.85
C VAL A 114 37.07 -23.04 2.88
N GLN A 115 37.60 -23.92 3.74
CA GLN A 115 38.66 -23.59 4.69
C GLN A 115 39.95 -23.15 3.98
N LYS A 116 40.28 -23.75 2.83
CA LYS A 116 41.40 -23.31 2.00
C LYS A 116 41.16 -21.91 1.44
N LEU A 117 39.95 -21.59 1.00
CA LEU A 117 39.60 -20.23 0.56
C LEU A 117 39.72 -19.22 1.71
N GLN A 118 39.21 -19.55 2.90
CA GLN A 118 39.33 -18.71 4.10
C GLN A 118 40.77 -18.46 4.53
N LYS A 119 41.68 -19.44 4.33
CA LYS A 119 43.11 -19.32 4.66
C LYS A 119 43.93 -18.61 3.59
N ASN A 120 43.54 -18.72 2.32
CA ASN A 120 44.26 -18.13 1.19
C ASN A 120 43.98 -16.63 1.03
N ASP A 121 42.84 -16.14 1.53
CA ASP A 121 42.54 -14.72 1.57
C ASP A 121 43.28 -14.05 2.73
N SER A 122 44.32 -13.28 2.43
CA SER A 122 45.09 -12.49 3.40
C SER A 122 44.35 -11.24 3.89
N SER A 123 43.14 -10.97 3.38
CA SER A 123 42.31 -9.83 3.77
C SER A 123 41.00 -10.29 4.39
N ASP A 124 40.67 -9.78 5.57
CA ASP A 124 39.42 -10.06 6.31
C ASP A 124 38.13 -9.58 5.61
N SER A 125 38.17 -9.26 4.32
CA SER A 125 37.12 -8.53 3.61
C SER A 125 36.13 -9.43 2.84
N VAL A 126 36.44 -10.71 2.60
CA VAL A 126 35.63 -11.58 1.73
C VAL A 126 34.61 -12.39 2.53
N ARG A 127 33.33 -12.04 2.42
CA ARG A 127 32.22 -12.71 3.14
C ARG A 127 31.85 -14.10 2.60
N GLY A 128 32.01 -14.31 1.30
CA GLY A 128 31.51 -15.49 0.59
C GLY A 128 31.94 -16.84 1.19
N PRO A 129 33.25 -17.07 1.43
CA PRO A 129 33.74 -18.30 2.07
C PRO A 129 33.17 -18.53 3.47
N HIS A 130 32.90 -17.49 4.25
CA HIS A 130 32.31 -17.63 5.58
C HIS A 130 30.82 -17.99 5.52
N LEU A 131 30.07 -17.41 4.58
CA LEU A 131 28.68 -17.80 4.32
C LEU A 131 28.58 -19.23 3.78
N ALA A 132 29.51 -19.64 2.91
CA ALA A 132 29.59 -21.03 2.44
C ALA A 132 29.83 -22.01 3.59
N ASN A 133 30.66 -21.64 4.58
CA ASN A 133 30.87 -22.45 5.77
C ASN A 133 29.58 -22.60 6.59
N ILE A 134 28.82 -21.51 6.79
CA ILE A 134 27.51 -21.56 7.47
C ILE A 134 26.54 -22.49 6.72
N GLU A 135 26.51 -22.44 5.38
CA GLU A 135 25.65 -23.32 4.59
C GLU A 135 26.06 -24.79 4.72
N ILE A 136 27.36 -25.11 4.72
CA ILE A 136 27.85 -26.49 4.92
C ILE A 136 27.44 -27.01 6.30
N GLU A 137 27.65 -26.20 7.35
CA GLU A 137 27.25 -26.56 8.71
C GLU A 137 25.72 -26.68 8.86
N ARG A 138 24.94 -25.88 8.12
CA ARG A 138 23.49 -26.04 8.01
C ARG A 138 23.13 -27.42 7.45
N GLN A 139 23.83 -27.89 6.42
CA GLN A 139 23.57 -29.23 5.85
C GLN A 139 23.90 -30.35 6.86
N HIS A 140 25.01 -30.23 7.60
CA HIS A 140 25.36 -31.16 8.68
C HIS A 140 24.30 -31.18 9.79
N ARG A 141 23.78 -30.01 10.19
CA ARG A 141 22.71 -29.90 11.18
C ARG A 141 21.42 -30.57 10.71
N LEU A 142 21.04 -30.38 9.45
CA LEU A 142 19.87 -31.04 8.85
C LEU A 142 20.03 -32.57 8.76
N SER A 143 21.27 -33.08 8.73
CA SER A 143 21.55 -34.51 8.73
C SER A 143 21.69 -35.13 10.13
N GLY A 144 21.52 -34.35 11.20
CA GLY A 144 21.60 -34.82 12.60
C GLY A 144 22.98 -34.69 13.25
N ASN A 145 23.98 -34.14 12.55
CA ASN A 145 25.30 -33.82 13.10
C ASN A 145 25.39 -32.31 13.37
N SER A 146 25.14 -31.88 14.60
CA SER A 146 24.99 -30.45 14.93
C SER A 146 25.90 -30.01 16.08
N THR A 147 27.19 -29.81 15.81
CA THR A 147 28.09 -29.24 16.84
C THR A 147 28.72 -27.90 16.44
N LYS A 148 28.88 -27.58 15.15
CA LYS A 148 29.64 -26.40 14.70
C LYS A 148 28.83 -25.30 14.00
N PHE A 149 27.51 -25.48 13.86
CA PHE A 149 26.64 -24.48 13.24
C PHE A 149 26.62 -23.14 14.01
N MET A 150 26.46 -23.20 15.33
CA MET A 150 26.51 -22.02 16.20
C MET A 150 27.87 -21.33 16.16
N GLU A 151 28.95 -22.12 16.19
CA GLU A 151 30.32 -21.62 16.09
C GLU A 151 30.54 -20.86 14.77
N ALA A 152 30.04 -21.40 13.65
CA ALA A 152 30.14 -20.76 12.34
C ALA A 152 29.40 -19.41 12.29
N LEU A 153 28.21 -19.33 12.91
CA LEU A 153 27.44 -18.08 13.01
C LEU A 153 28.15 -17.04 13.89
N VAL A 154 28.61 -17.43 15.08
CA VAL A 154 29.36 -16.54 15.98
C VAL A 154 30.62 -16.00 15.30
N ASN A 155 31.38 -16.87 14.62
CA ASN A 155 32.58 -16.48 13.88
C ASN A 155 32.27 -15.48 12.74
N TYR A 156 31.13 -15.65 12.07
CA TYR A 156 30.68 -14.69 11.06
C TYR A 156 30.35 -13.33 11.67
N PHE A 157 29.62 -13.28 12.79
CA PHE A 157 29.28 -12.01 13.45
C PHE A 157 30.51 -11.31 14.04
N HIS A 158 31.49 -12.03 14.60
CA HIS A 158 32.75 -11.43 15.04
C HIS A 158 33.49 -10.71 13.90
N ARG A 159 33.45 -11.26 12.68
CA ARG A 159 34.15 -10.69 11.51
C ARG A 159 33.34 -9.60 10.82
N PHE A 160 32.04 -9.85 10.61
CA PHE A 160 31.21 -9.06 9.70
C PHE A 160 29.99 -8.43 10.37
N GLY A 161 29.73 -8.68 11.65
CA GLY A 161 28.54 -8.22 12.36
C GLY A 161 28.38 -6.70 12.39
N HIS A 162 29.49 -5.95 12.29
CA HIS A 162 29.44 -4.49 12.18
C HIS A 162 28.97 -3.96 10.81
N LEU A 163 28.85 -4.83 9.79
CA LEU A 163 28.40 -4.44 8.46
C LEU A 163 26.87 -4.43 8.39
N SER A 164 26.31 -3.43 7.69
CA SER A 164 24.85 -3.23 7.57
C SER A 164 24.07 -4.39 6.94
N CYS A 165 24.76 -5.24 6.19
CA CYS A 165 24.20 -6.41 5.49
C CYS A 165 24.26 -7.71 6.29
N SER A 166 24.96 -7.73 7.42
CA SER A 166 25.23 -8.94 8.20
C SER A 166 23.96 -9.65 8.66
N SER A 167 22.95 -8.90 9.10
CA SER A 167 21.65 -9.46 9.49
C SER A 167 20.91 -10.13 8.34
N SER A 168 20.92 -9.52 7.14
CA SER A 168 20.25 -10.07 5.95
C SER A 168 21.00 -11.25 5.34
N ASP A 169 22.34 -11.24 5.41
CA ASP A 169 23.18 -12.34 4.96
C ASP A 169 22.85 -13.66 5.69
N VAL A 170 22.49 -13.57 6.98
CA VAL A 170 22.29 -14.74 7.84
C VAL A 170 20.84 -15.00 8.25
N GLU A 171 19.88 -14.21 7.78
CA GLU A 171 18.46 -14.29 8.14
C GLU A 171 17.88 -15.72 8.02
N ILE A 172 18.16 -16.40 6.91
CA ILE A 172 17.67 -17.77 6.67
C ILE A 172 18.23 -18.76 7.70
N TYR A 173 19.45 -18.55 8.17
CA TYR A 173 20.12 -19.39 9.16
C TYR A 173 19.61 -19.13 10.57
N LEU A 174 19.31 -17.88 10.90
CA LEU A 174 18.78 -17.48 12.20
C LEU A 174 17.41 -18.11 12.49
N HIS A 175 16.56 -18.29 11.47
CA HIS A 175 15.26 -18.96 11.63
C HIS A 175 15.34 -20.46 11.97
N MET A 176 16.53 -21.07 11.92
CA MET A 176 16.73 -22.48 12.26
C MET A 176 17.13 -22.70 13.74
N LEU A 177 17.38 -21.63 14.47
CA LEU A 177 17.79 -21.67 15.87
C LEU A 177 16.59 -21.83 16.80
N SER A 178 16.77 -22.55 17.90
CA SER A 178 15.83 -22.59 19.01
C SER A 178 15.85 -21.27 19.79
N GLY A 179 14.85 -21.05 20.65
CA GLY A 179 14.81 -19.85 21.50
C GLY A 179 16.05 -19.69 22.39
N ASP A 180 16.57 -20.80 22.92
CA ASP A 180 17.76 -20.81 23.79
C ASP A 180 19.05 -20.56 23.00
N GLU A 181 19.15 -21.08 21.77
CA GLU A 181 20.31 -20.81 20.91
C GLU A 181 20.34 -19.35 20.46
N ILE A 182 19.18 -18.73 20.28
CA ILE A 182 19.07 -17.30 19.92
C ILE A 182 19.57 -16.43 21.08
N THR A 183 19.18 -16.71 22.32
CA THR A 183 19.65 -15.95 23.48
C THR A 183 21.15 -16.13 23.68
N GLU A 184 21.67 -17.36 23.52
CA GLU A 184 23.11 -17.64 23.57
C GLU A 184 23.89 -16.86 22.50
N LEU A 185 23.39 -16.82 21.26
CA LEU A 185 24.01 -16.07 20.17
C LEU A 185 24.05 -14.57 20.48
N LEU A 186 22.93 -13.98 20.90
CA LEU A 186 22.83 -12.55 21.21
C LEU A 186 23.74 -12.15 22.38
N ASP A 187 23.81 -12.98 23.43
CA ASP A 187 24.70 -12.73 24.55
C ASP A 187 26.18 -12.83 24.13
N THR A 188 26.53 -13.79 23.28
CA THR A 188 27.89 -13.97 22.77
C THR A 188 28.34 -12.81 21.89
N ILE A 189 27.44 -12.30 21.05
CA ILE A 189 27.68 -11.08 20.25
C ILE A 189 27.83 -9.85 21.16
N SER A 190 27.01 -9.75 22.21
CA SER A 190 27.06 -8.60 23.12
C SER A 190 28.31 -8.58 24.00
N ARG A 191 28.83 -9.75 24.40
CA ARG A 191 30.05 -9.86 25.22
C ARG A 191 31.35 -9.62 24.45
N SER A 192 31.34 -9.81 23.13
CA SER A 192 32.56 -9.73 22.31
C SER A 192 32.98 -8.30 21.96
N PHE A 193 32.14 -7.29 22.24
CA PHE A 193 32.40 -5.91 21.88
C PHE A 193 31.96 -4.94 22.96
N ASP A 194 32.76 -3.89 23.17
CA ASP A 194 32.42 -2.83 24.12
C ASP A 194 31.42 -1.84 23.51
N ALA A 195 30.14 -2.03 23.83
CA ALA A 195 29.04 -1.16 23.42
C ALA A 195 29.15 0.28 23.95
N SER A 196 30.02 0.53 24.94
CA SER A 196 30.25 1.88 25.46
C SER A 196 31.20 2.70 24.59
N SER A 197 31.98 2.05 23.72
CA SER A 197 32.94 2.70 22.82
C SER A 197 32.26 3.45 21.66
N VAL A 198 32.69 4.69 21.41
CA VAL A 198 32.23 5.49 20.26
C VAL A 198 33.08 5.13 19.04
N SER A 199 32.69 4.08 18.32
CA SER A 199 33.34 3.66 17.08
C SER A 199 32.32 3.16 16.06
N VAL A 200 32.63 3.32 14.76
CA VAL A 200 31.76 2.87 13.67
C VAL A 200 31.50 1.36 13.76
N LYS A 201 32.50 0.57 14.16
CA LYS A 201 32.36 -0.88 14.30
C LYS A 201 31.46 -1.28 15.47
N ALA A 202 31.63 -0.65 16.63
CA ALA A 202 30.79 -0.92 17.80
C ALA A 202 29.34 -0.55 17.52
N LEU A 203 29.10 0.64 16.95
CA LEU A 203 27.77 1.10 16.57
C LEU A 203 27.11 0.19 15.52
N GLY A 204 27.85 -0.17 14.48
CA GLY A 204 27.36 -1.09 13.44
C GLY A 204 26.92 -2.42 14.01
N LEU A 205 27.66 -2.94 15.00
CA LEU A 205 27.29 -4.19 15.67
C LEU A 205 26.06 -4.01 16.57
N THR A 206 25.98 -2.95 17.37
CA THR A 206 24.81 -2.64 18.19
C THR A 206 23.54 -2.62 17.35
N ILE A 207 23.60 -1.97 16.18
CA ILE A 207 22.50 -1.94 15.21
C ILE A 207 22.18 -3.33 14.68
N THR A 208 23.18 -4.12 14.31
CA THR A 208 22.97 -5.51 13.86
C THR A 208 22.32 -6.37 14.93
N THR A 209 22.71 -6.23 16.20
CA THR A 209 22.08 -6.95 17.31
C THR A 209 20.60 -6.60 17.41
N PHE A 210 20.22 -5.32 17.30
CA PHE A 210 18.82 -4.92 17.27
C PHE A 210 18.08 -5.47 16.04
N LYS A 211 18.67 -5.42 14.85
CA LYS A 211 18.10 -6.00 13.63
C LYS A 211 17.86 -7.50 13.76
N VAL A 212 18.80 -8.24 14.35
CA VAL A 212 18.63 -9.68 14.62
C VAL A 212 17.50 -9.91 15.62
N GLN A 213 17.41 -9.11 16.68
CA GLN A 213 16.32 -9.18 17.65
C GLN A 213 14.94 -8.90 17.02
N GLU A 214 14.85 -7.93 16.12
CA GLU A 214 13.65 -7.61 15.33
C GLU A 214 13.31 -8.75 14.37
N LEU A 215 14.29 -9.24 13.59
CA LEU A 215 14.14 -10.37 12.68
C LEU A 215 13.73 -11.65 13.39
N LEU A 216 14.03 -11.83 14.66
CA LEU A 216 13.62 -13.02 15.40
C LEU A 216 12.32 -12.82 16.19
N GLY A 217 11.75 -11.61 16.16
CA GLY A 217 10.52 -11.28 16.89
C GLY A 217 10.70 -11.21 18.41
N THR A 218 11.94 -11.19 18.90
CA THR A 218 12.25 -11.12 20.34
C THR A 218 11.88 -9.77 20.96
N LEU A 219 11.89 -8.69 20.16
CA LEU A 219 11.38 -7.39 20.61
C LEU A 219 9.86 -7.44 20.84
N LEU A 220 9.12 -8.21 20.05
CA LEU A 220 7.68 -8.39 20.22
C LEU A 220 7.33 -9.16 21.51
N SER A 221 8.24 -9.87 22.17
CA SER A 221 7.93 -10.53 23.45
C SER A 221 8.24 -9.67 24.68
N LYS A 222 8.91 -8.52 24.51
CA LYS A 222 9.27 -7.64 25.63
C LYS A 222 8.07 -6.89 26.21
N SER A 223 8.18 -6.52 27.49
CA SER A 223 7.18 -5.70 28.18
C SER A 223 7.11 -4.28 27.59
N THR A 224 6.02 -3.55 27.86
CA THR A 224 5.86 -2.16 27.41
C THR A 224 6.95 -1.25 27.98
N THR A 225 7.28 -1.41 29.26
CA THR A 225 8.34 -0.62 29.93
C THR A 225 9.72 -0.88 29.34
N ASP A 226 10.02 -2.14 28.98
CA ASP A 226 11.27 -2.48 28.30
C ASP A 226 11.36 -1.88 26.91
N LEU A 227 10.27 -1.93 26.14
CA LEU A 227 10.22 -1.35 24.80
C LEU A 227 10.41 0.17 24.83
N GLN A 228 9.81 0.85 25.80
CA GLN A 228 10.03 2.30 26.01
C GLN A 228 11.50 2.61 26.28
N ARG A 229 12.14 1.84 27.17
CA ARG A 229 13.56 2.01 27.50
C ARG A 229 14.46 1.74 26.30
N ILE A 230 14.12 0.74 25.49
CA ILE A 230 14.86 0.43 24.25
C ILE A 230 14.72 1.56 23.23
N ALA A 231 13.52 2.08 22.99
CA ALA A 231 13.29 3.19 22.06
C ALA A 231 14.05 4.45 22.49
N LYS A 232 13.98 4.82 23.78
CA LYS A 232 14.75 5.92 24.37
C LYS A 232 16.26 5.70 24.16
N GLY A 233 16.76 4.52 24.53
CA GLY A 233 18.18 4.18 24.41
C GLY A 233 18.69 4.18 22.96
N MET A 234 17.85 3.84 21.97
CA MET A 234 18.20 3.95 20.55
C MET A 234 18.42 5.42 20.13
N VAL A 235 17.57 6.34 20.59
CA VAL A 235 17.71 7.79 20.30
C VAL A 235 18.91 8.39 21.03
N GLU A 236 19.15 8.01 22.30
CA GLU A 236 20.35 8.42 23.05
C GLU A 236 21.63 7.90 22.37
N THR A 237 21.62 6.65 21.90
CA THR A 237 22.76 6.05 21.17
C THR A 237 23.01 6.78 19.85
N PHE A 238 21.95 7.21 19.15
CA PHE A 238 22.08 8.03 17.94
C PHE A 238 22.78 9.36 18.25
N TYR A 239 22.33 10.09 19.27
CA TYR A 239 22.96 11.35 19.69
C TYR A 239 24.43 11.18 20.07
N LYS A 240 24.73 10.18 20.91
CA LYS A 240 26.11 9.90 21.37
C LYS A 240 27.07 9.65 20.21
N ASN A 241 26.60 9.06 19.12
CA ASN A 241 27.42 8.69 17.97
C ASN A 241 27.33 9.68 16.80
N LEU A 242 26.54 10.75 16.93
CA LEU A 242 26.38 11.77 15.91
C LEU A 242 27.72 12.42 15.46
N PRO A 243 28.71 12.67 16.36
CA PRO A 243 30.03 13.17 15.97
C PRO A 243 30.79 12.29 14.97
N LEU A 244 30.51 10.98 14.92
CA LEU A 244 31.12 10.08 13.91
C LEU A 244 30.77 10.49 12.48
N SER A 245 29.66 11.22 12.29
CA SER A 245 29.17 11.66 10.99
C SER A 245 29.54 13.10 10.64
N ARG A 246 30.40 13.75 11.44
CA ARG A 246 30.78 15.17 11.28
C ARG A 246 31.29 15.48 9.86
N ASP A 247 32.23 14.66 9.39
CA ASP A 247 32.98 14.90 8.16
C ASP A 247 32.38 14.19 6.93
N LEU A 248 31.17 13.60 7.06
CA LEU A 248 30.49 12.89 5.97
C LEU A 248 29.77 13.84 5.01
N ASP A 249 29.83 13.52 3.71
CA ASP A 249 29.10 14.25 2.68
C ASP A 249 27.58 14.20 2.94
N PRO A 250 26.81 15.28 2.67
CA PRO A 250 25.35 15.28 2.89
C PRO A 250 24.59 14.17 2.16
N GLN A 251 25.14 13.64 1.07
CA GLN A 251 24.57 12.56 0.28
C GLN A 251 24.90 11.17 0.84
N GLU A 252 25.97 11.06 1.64
CA GLU A 252 26.36 9.79 2.27
C GLU A 252 25.40 9.39 3.40
N SER A 253 25.39 8.09 3.71
CA SER A 253 24.64 7.57 4.85
C SER A 253 25.32 7.93 6.15
N MET A 254 24.54 8.43 7.11
CA MET A 254 25.05 8.76 8.43
C MET A 254 25.18 7.49 9.27
N HIS A 255 26.16 7.50 10.15
CA HIS A 255 26.29 6.45 11.15
C HIS A 255 25.12 6.53 12.13
N GLY A 256 24.47 5.38 12.40
CA GLY A 256 23.37 5.31 13.37
C GLY A 256 21.99 5.67 12.85
N GLU A 257 21.83 6.08 11.58
CA GLU A 257 20.52 6.49 11.03
C GLU A 257 19.44 5.39 11.15
N GLU A 258 19.82 4.12 11.10
CA GLU A 258 18.87 3.02 11.25
C GLU A 258 18.23 2.97 12.66
N LEU A 259 18.90 3.52 13.69
CA LEU A 259 18.39 3.55 15.07
C LEU A 259 17.08 4.34 15.19
N LEU A 260 16.94 5.47 14.50
CA LEU A 260 15.72 6.29 14.56
C LEU A 260 14.53 5.59 13.89
N SER A 261 14.78 4.86 12.80
CA SER A 261 13.78 4.02 12.14
C SER A 261 13.32 2.87 13.05
N MET A 262 14.26 2.19 13.72
CA MET A 262 13.93 1.11 14.66
C MET A 262 13.20 1.64 15.90
N ALA A 263 13.62 2.79 16.44
CA ALA A 263 12.94 3.45 17.56
C ALA A 263 11.49 3.82 17.19
N SER A 264 11.28 4.39 16.00
CA SER A 264 9.94 4.67 15.49
C SER A 264 9.08 3.40 15.37
N ASN A 265 9.64 2.28 14.88
CA ASN A 265 8.90 1.01 14.81
C ASN A 265 8.46 0.52 16.20
N ILE A 266 9.32 0.64 17.21
CA ILE A 266 9.00 0.27 18.60
C ILE A 266 7.92 1.20 19.18
N LEU A 267 8.00 2.50 18.92
CA LEU A 267 6.99 3.46 19.37
C LEU A 267 5.62 3.19 18.72
N VAL A 268 5.58 2.81 17.43
CA VAL A 268 4.35 2.36 16.77
C VAL A 268 3.82 1.06 17.38
N GLN A 269 4.69 0.13 17.75
CA GLN A 269 4.31 -1.09 18.47
C GLN A 269 3.72 -0.77 19.86
N LEU A 270 4.29 0.20 20.58
CA LEU A 270 3.76 0.68 21.86
C LEU A 270 2.38 1.32 21.69
N PHE A 271 2.19 2.16 20.67
CA PHE A 271 0.86 2.68 20.32
C PHE A 271 -0.11 1.54 20.00
N TRP A 272 0.30 0.56 19.19
CA TRP A 272 -0.55 -0.58 18.83
C TRP A 272 -1.03 -1.35 20.06
N ARG A 273 -0.19 -1.51 21.10
CA ARG A 273 -0.51 -2.21 22.36
C ARG A 273 -1.31 -1.40 23.37
N THR A 274 -1.05 -0.10 23.45
CA THR A 274 -1.58 0.74 24.55
C THR A 274 -2.69 1.67 24.09
N ARG A 275 -2.80 1.91 22.78
CA ARG A 275 -3.65 2.94 22.15
C ARG A 275 -3.39 4.36 22.65
N ASN A 276 -2.24 4.59 23.28
CA ASN A 276 -1.85 5.92 23.72
C ASN A 276 -1.19 6.70 22.57
N LEU A 277 -1.90 7.74 22.10
CA LEU A 277 -1.49 8.60 20.99
C LEU A 277 -0.09 9.21 21.18
N GLY A 278 0.35 9.44 22.42
CA GLY A 278 1.67 9.99 22.71
C GLY A 278 2.82 9.22 22.06
N TYR A 279 2.75 7.88 22.03
CA TYR A 279 3.79 7.07 21.36
C TYR A 279 3.80 7.25 19.85
N LEU A 280 2.63 7.43 19.23
CA LEU A 280 2.51 7.66 17.80
C LEU A 280 3.07 9.05 17.43
N LEU A 281 2.83 10.06 18.26
CA LEU A 281 3.42 11.39 18.12
C LEU A 281 4.94 11.34 18.30
N GLU A 282 5.45 10.62 19.30
CA GLU A 282 6.89 10.41 19.47
C GLU A 282 7.51 9.72 18.25
N ALA A 283 6.85 8.72 17.66
CA ALA A 283 7.32 8.06 16.45
C ALA A 283 7.48 9.05 15.29
N VAL A 284 6.50 9.94 15.09
CA VAL A 284 6.58 11.00 14.09
C VAL A 284 7.71 11.99 14.38
N LEU A 285 7.84 12.43 15.63
CA LEU A 285 8.87 13.39 16.06
C LEU A 285 10.29 12.83 15.84
N VAL A 286 10.52 11.56 16.16
CA VAL A 286 11.82 10.89 15.95
C VAL A 286 12.21 10.88 14.47
N LEU A 287 11.28 10.60 13.57
CA LEU A 287 11.55 10.55 12.14
C LEU A 287 11.72 11.95 11.52
N GLU A 288 10.86 12.90 11.90
CA GLU A 288 10.98 14.30 11.49
C GLU A 288 12.30 14.92 11.96
N PHE A 289 12.72 14.61 13.18
CA PHE A 289 14.03 14.98 13.71
C PHE A 289 15.17 14.36 12.88
N GLY A 290 15.09 13.06 12.58
CA GLY A 290 16.05 12.41 11.70
C GLY A 290 16.16 13.10 10.33
N LEU A 291 15.06 13.64 9.80
CA LEU A 291 15.03 14.36 8.52
C LEU A 291 15.55 15.79 8.59
N THR A 292 15.57 16.46 9.75
CA THR A 292 16.24 17.76 9.91
C THR A 292 17.76 17.60 9.83
N VAL A 293 18.27 16.50 10.37
CA VAL A 293 19.69 16.13 10.31
C VAL A 293 20.05 15.59 8.93
N ARG A 294 19.27 14.65 8.38
CA ARG A 294 19.48 14.03 7.06
C ARG A 294 18.21 14.00 6.21
N LYS A 295 18.12 14.89 5.23
CA LYS A 295 16.93 15.09 4.39
C LYS A 295 16.58 13.94 3.43
N HIS A 296 17.52 13.04 3.15
CA HIS A 296 17.40 12.06 2.06
C HIS A 296 17.09 10.63 2.52
N VAL A 297 16.76 10.40 3.80
CA VAL A 297 16.43 9.05 4.31
C VAL A 297 15.03 8.63 3.84
N TRP A 298 14.97 7.75 2.84
CA TRP A 298 13.71 7.32 2.25
C TRP A 298 12.87 6.48 3.24
N GLN A 299 13.50 5.71 4.13
CA GLN A 299 12.81 4.89 5.12
C GLN A 299 11.96 5.78 6.05
N TYR A 300 12.52 6.90 6.51
CA TYR A 300 11.79 7.84 7.36
C TYR A 300 10.60 8.44 6.61
N LYS A 301 10.83 8.88 5.37
CA LYS A 301 9.79 9.48 4.52
C LYS A 301 8.64 8.50 4.25
N ILE A 302 8.92 7.25 3.90
CA ILE A 302 7.88 6.23 3.68
C ILE A 302 7.13 5.97 4.99
N THR A 303 7.82 5.80 6.11
CA THR A 303 7.14 5.59 7.40
C THR A 303 6.27 6.80 7.78
N LEU A 304 6.75 8.02 7.60
CA LEU A 304 5.98 9.25 7.81
C LEU A 304 4.76 9.34 6.88
N VAL A 305 4.87 8.92 5.61
CA VAL A 305 3.71 8.83 4.69
C VAL A 305 2.61 7.96 5.32
N HIS A 306 2.93 6.79 5.85
CA HIS A 306 1.93 5.91 6.49
C HIS A 306 1.43 6.45 7.83
N LEU A 307 2.31 7.01 8.67
CA LEU A 307 1.93 7.60 9.96
C LEU A 307 1.01 8.80 9.79
N TYR A 308 1.35 9.74 8.91
CA TYR A 308 0.49 10.91 8.63
C TYR A 308 -0.81 10.52 7.95
N SER A 309 -0.80 9.54 7.06
CA SER A 309 -2.04 9.01 6.48
C SER A 309 -2.95 8.41 7.55
N TYR A 310 -2.38 7.70 8.53
CA TYR A 310 -3.14 7.12 9.64
C TYR A 310 -3.62 8.17 10.65
N LEU A 311 -2.83 9.21 10.92
CA LEU A 311 -3.24 10.36 11.76
C LEU A 311 -4.35 11.21 11.11
N GLY A 312 -4.62 11.06 9.82
CA GLY A 312 -5.58 11.90 9.08
C GLY A 312 -4.96 13.19 8.54
N ALA A 313 -3.66 13.42 8.72
CA ALA A 313 -2.89 14.54 8.19
C ALA A 313 -2.41 14.27 6.74
N LEU A 314 -3.33 13.90 5.84
CA LEU A 314 -3.01 13.45 4.49
C LEU A 314 -2.23 14.48 3.63
N PRO A 315 -2.45 15.81 3.73
CA PRO A 315 -1.63 16.79 3.02
C PRO A 315 -0.13 16.69 3.38
N LEU A 316 0.22 16.37 4.63
CA LEU A 316 1.61 16.14 5.03
C LEU A 316 2.17 14.84 4.46
N ALA A 317 1.37 13.77 4.48
CA ALA A 317 1.75 12.50 3.85
C ALA A 317 2.08 12.71 2.37
N HIS A 318 1.23 13.45 1.64
CA HIS A 318 1.46 13.79 0.25
C HIS A 318 2.75 14.61 0.04
N ARG A 319 3.02 15.63 0.88
CA ARG A 319 4.27 16.41 0.81
C ARG A 319 5.51 15.53 0.98
N TRP A 320 5.49 14.60 1.93
CA TRP A 320 6.59 13.65 2.13
C TRP A 320 6.74 12.68 0.97
N TYR A 321 5.63 12.20 0.41
CA TYR A 321 5.67 11.35 -0.79
C TYR A 321 6.27 12.09 -2.00
N VAL A 322 5.87 13.33 -2.27
CA VAL A 322 6.45 14.14 -3.35
C VAL A 322 7.96 14.32 -3.16
N SER A 323 8.42 14.48 -1.92
CA SER A 323 9.84 14.60 -1.58
C SER A 323 10.67 13.32 -1.81
N LEU A 324 10.04 12.16 -2.06
CA LEU A 324 10.72 10.94 -2.47
C LEU A 324 11.13 10.97 -3.95
N GLU A 325 10.58 11.90 -4.74
CA GLU A 325 10.81 12.02 -6.18
C GLU A 325 10.57 10.72 -6.96
N VAL A 326 9.44 10.07 -6.70
CA VAL A 326 9.03 8.84 -7.38
C VAL A 326 8.84 9.10 -8.88
N LYS A 327 9.71 8.50 -9.71
CA LYS A 327 9.76 8.68 -11.18
C LYS A 327 9.96 7.35 -11.90
N ASN A 328 9.50 7.26 -13.14
CA ASN A 328 9.67 6.10 -14.04
C ASN A 328 9.14 4.81 -13.40
N ILE A 329 9.93 3.72 -13.41
CA ILE A 329 9.54 2.43 -12.86
C ILE A 329 9.15 2.47 -11.37
N LEU A 330 9.59 3.47 -10.61
CA LEU A 330 9.16 3.63 -9.22
C LEU A 330 7.67 4.00 -9.13
N LEU A 331 7.09 4.64 -10.16
CA LEU A 331 5.65 4.89 -10.22
C LEU A 331 4.88 3.56 -10.22
N GLU A 332 5.43 2.51 -10.84
CA GLU A 332 4.86 1.16 -10.79
C GLU A 332 5.05 0.49 -9.44
N SER A 333 6.24 0.56 -8.84
CA SER A 333 6.54 -0.24 -7.65
C SER A 333 6.23 0.45 -6.32
N VAL A 334 6.13 1.79 -6.25
CA VAL A 334 6.12 2.58 -5.00
C VAL A 334 4.84 3.40 -4.79
N SER A 335 4.05 3.67 -5.83
CA SER A 335 2.84 4.51 -5.71
C SER A 335 1.78 3.96 -4.74
N HIS A 336 1.80 2.65 -4.52
CA HIS A 336 0.94 1.95 -3.58
C HIS A 336 1.06 2.42 -2.11
N HIS A 337 2.08 3.22 -1.75
CA HIS A 337 2.23 3.78 -0.40
C HIS A 337 1.25 4.92 -0.10
N ILE A 338 0.86 5.72 -1.10
CA ILE A 338 0.03 6.92 -0.91
C ILE A 338 -1.26 6.91 -1.74
N LEU A 339 -1.23 6.28 -2.92
CA LEU A 339 -2.31 6.38 -3.89
C LEU A 339 -3.66 5.87 -3.35
N PRO A 340 -3.74 4.72 -2.64
CA PRO A 340 -5.01 4.26 -2.07
C PRO A 340 -5.66 5.30 -1.14
N GLN A 341 -4.87 5.91 -0.25
CA GLN A 341 -5.36 6.91 0.71
C GLN A 341 -5.77 8.21 0.00
N MET A 342 -5.04 8.60 -1.05
CA MET A 342 -5.35 9.77 -1.86
C MET A 342 -6.68 9.62 -2.62
N LEU A 343 -6.96 8.43 -3.16
CA LEU A 343 -8.21 8.12 -3.88
C LEU A 343 -9.45 8.13 -2.99
N SER A 344 -9.28 7.78 -1.72
CA SER A 344 -10.32 7.85 -0.68
C SER A 344 -10.45 9.22 -0.02
N SER A 345 -9.72 10.24 -0.47
CA SER A 345 -9.66 11.55 0.19
C SER A 345 -10.32 12.68 -0.60
N HIS A 346 -10.42 13.85 0.04
CA HIS A 346 -10.92 15.09 -0.56
C HIS A 346 -9.87 15.80 -1.43
N CYS A 347 -8.61 15.35 -1.43
CA CYS A 347 -7.50 15.97 -2.16
C CYS A 347 -7.52 15.62 -3.66
N LEU A 348 -8.66 15.84 -4.33
CA LEU A 348 -8.93 15.35 -5.67
C LEU A 348 -7.92 15.87 -6.71
N GLN A 349 -7.44 17.11 -6.57
CA GLN A 349 -6.49 17.71 -7.52
C GLN A 349 -5.10 17.09 -7.41
N GLN A 350 -4.60 16.91 -6.18
CA GLN A 350 -3.31 16.26 -5.92
C GLN A 350 -3.35 14.81 -6.42
N THR A 351 -4.43 14.07 -6.13
CA THR A 351 -4.64 12.71 -6.65
C THR A 351 -4.62 12.69 -8.18
N ALA A 352 -5.25 13.67 -8.83
CA ALA A 352 -5.28 13.73 -10.30
C ALA A 352 -3.90 13.93 -10.90
N SER A 353 -3.04 14.69 -10.23
CA SER A 353 -1.64 14.88 -10.67
C SER A 353 -0.85 13.56 -10.61
N LEU A 354 -0.97 12.80 -9.52
CA LEU A 354 -0.30 11.51 -9.34
C LEU A 354 -0.76 10.46 -10.38
N VAL A 355 -2.07 10.38 -10.59
CA VAL A 355 -2.69 9.49 -11.59
C VAL A 355 -2.21 9.85 -13.00
N LYS A 356 -2.20 11.14 -13.34
CA LYS A 356 -1.73 11.63 -14.63
C LYS A 356 -0.26 11.31 -14.86
N ASP A 357 0.59 11.48 -13.85
CA ASP A 357 2.02 11.18 -13.95
C ASP A 357 2.27 9.69 -14.18
N TYR A 358 1.53 8.83 -13.49
CA TYR A 358 1.58 7.39 -13.71
C TYR A 358 1.12 6.99 -15.12
N LEU A 359 -0.03 7.50 -15.60
CA LEU A 359 -0.54 7.18 -16.94
C LEU A 359 0.41 7.67 -18.03
N ARG A 360 1.00 8.85 -17.87
CA ARG A 360 2.03 9.38 -18.77
C ARG A 360 3.25 8.45 -18.84
N PHE A 361 3.76 8.01 -17.68
CA PHE A 361 4.85 7.04 -17.64
C PHE A 361 4.52 5.76 -18.41
N MET A 362 3.31 5.22 -18.24
CA MET A 362 2.89 4.02 -18.96
C MET A 362 2.82 4.26 -20.46
N ASP A 363 2.21 5.36 -20.91
CA ASP A 363 2.13 5.69 -22.34
C ASP A 363 3.50 5.88 -22.98
N ASP A 364 4.43 6.55 -22.29
CA ASP A 364 5.81 6.76 -22.74
C ASP A 364 6.56 5.42 -22.80
N HIS A 365 6.45 4.59 -21.75
CA HIS A 365 7.07 3.26 -21.73
C HIS A 365 6.57 2.37 -22.89
N LEU A 366 5.27 2.36 -23.16
CA LEU A 366 4.69 1.53 -24.21
C LEU A 366 5.18 1.94 -25.60
N LYS A 367 5.40 3.24 -25.83
CA LYS A 367 6.02 3.76 -27.07
C LYS A 367 7.49 3.36 -27.15
N GLU A 368 8.28 3.67 -26.13
CA GLU A 368 9.73 3.41 -26.11
C GLU A 368 10.09 1.92 -26.16
N SER A 369 9.27 1.06 -25.57
CA SER A 369 9.51 -0.39 -25.54
C SER A 369 9.64 -1.02 -26.93
N ALA A 370 8.92 -0.50 -27.93
CA ALA A 370 9.00 -0.98 -29.31
C ALA A 370 10.37 -0.63 -29.92
N ASP A 371 10.83 0.60 -29.71
CA ASP A 371 12.12 1.09 -30.23
C ASP A 371 13.30 0.36 -29.59
N LEU A 372 13.27 0.15 -28.27
CA LEU A 372 14.28 -0.62 -27.54
C LEU A 372 14.37 -2.07 -28.04
N THR A 373 13.23 -2.67 -28.37
CA THR A 373 13.19 -4.04 -28.92
C THR A 373 13.84 -4.07 -30.31
N CYS A 374 13.50 -3.12 -31.19
CA CYS A 374 14.13 -2.98 -32.51
C CYS A 374 15.63 -2.73 -32.42
N LEU A 375 16.07 -1.89 -31.47
CA LEU A 375 17.47 -1.59 -31.23
C LEU A 375 18.25 -2.83 -30.78
N ALA A 376 17.71 -3.62 -29.85
CA ALA A 376 18.32 -4.87 -29.40
C ALA A 376 18.51 -5.89 -30.54
N TYR A 377 17.54 -5.97 -31.47
CA TYR A 377 17.67 -6.78 -32.68
C TYR A 377 18.81 -6.29 -33.59
N ARG A 378 18.90 -4.98 -33.84
CA ARG A 378 19.97 -4.39 -34.66
C ARG A 378 21.36 -4.67 -34.09
N HIS A 379 21.50 -4.61 -32.77
CA HIS A 379 22.75 -4.94 -32.07
C HIS A 379 22.97 -6.45 -31.82
N ARG A 380 22.12 -7.32 -32.37
CA ARG A 380 22.21 -8.80 -32.23
C ARG A 380 22.23 -9.28 -30.78
N THR A 381 21.64 -8.51 -29.86
CA THR A 381 21.53 -8.86 -28.43
C THR A 381 20.21 -9.58 -28.18
N TYR A 382 20.06 -10.77 -28.75
CA TYR A 382 18.77 -11.48 -28.79
C TYR A 382 18.22 -11.87 -27.42
N SER A 383 19.08 -12.08 -26.41
CA SER A 383 18.63 -12.33 -25.03
C SER A 383 17.85 -11.13 -24.47
N LYS A 384 18.28 -9.89 -24.77
CA LYS A 384 17.61 -8.67 -24.30
C LYS A 384 16.28 -8.40 -24.98
N VAL A 385 16.11 -8.84 -26.23
CA VAL A 385 14.80 -8.79 -26.91
C VAL A 385 13.75 -9.54 -26.09
N ILE A 386 14.08 -10.75 -25.62
CA ILE A 386 13.16 -11.57 -24.83
C ILE A 386 12.82 -10.86 -23.51
N GLU A 387 13.83 -10.31 -22.83
CA GLU A 387 13.64 -9.56 -21.59
C GLU A 387 12.76 -8.31 -21.79
N PHE A 388 12.97 -7.54 -22.86
CA PHE A 388 12.17 -6.35 -23.16
C PHE A 388 10.71 -6.67 -23.47
N VAL A 389 10.45 -7.72 -24.26
CA VAL A 389 9.08 -8.16 -24.54
C VAL A 389 8.39 -8.67 -23.27
N GLN A 390 9.10 -9.44 -22.44
CA GLN A 390 8.57 -9.90 -21.15
C GLN A 390 8.28 -8.74 -20.21
N PHE A 391 9.17 -7.76 -20.12
CA PHE A 391 9.01 -6.57 -19.29
C PHE A 391 7.82 -5.71 -19.75
N LYS A 392 7.71 -5.46 -21.06
CA LYS A 392 6.56 -4.77 -21.65
C LYS A 392 5.26 -5.49 -21.33
N ASN A 393 5.18 -6.79 -21.59
CA ASN A 393 3.97 -7.58 -21.33
C ASN A 393 3.58 -7.57 -19.85
N ARG A 394 4.57 -7.63 -18.95
CA ARG A 394 4.36 -7.53 -17.51
C ARG A 394 3.71 -6.19 -17.15
N LEU A 395 4.27 -5.07 -17.60
CA LEU A 395 3.72 -3.75 -17.30
C LEU A 395 2.35 -3.49 -17.97
N GLN A 396 2.16 -3.93 -19.22
CA GLN A 396 0.87 -3.82 -19.91
C GLN A 396 -0.26 -4.55 -19.17
N ARG A 397 0.06 -5.65 -18.48
CA ARG A 397 -0.88 -6.44 -17.69
C ARG A 397 -0.78 -6.12 -16.20
N SER A 398 -0.27 -4.95 -15.83
CA SER A 398 -0.19 -4.56 -14.42
C SER A 398 -1.58 -4.34 -13.84
N MET A 399 -1.82 -4.90 -12.65
CA MET A 399 -2.99 -4.60 -11.83
C MET A 399 -3.07 -3.10 -11.49
N GLN A 400 -1.92 -2.48 -11.18
CA GLN A 400 -1.86 -1.07 -10.88
C GLN A 400 -2.23 -0.22 -12.11
N TYR A 401 -1.82 -0.65 -13.31
CA TYR A 401 -2.21 0.06 -14.54
C TYR A 401 -3.71 0.02 -14.78
N LEU A 402 -4.35 -1.13 -14.57
CA LEU A 402 -5.80 -1.26 -14.66
C LEU A 402 -6.50 -0.38 -13.61
N ALA A 403 -6.07 -0.44 -12.35
CA ALA A 403 -6.63 0.34 -11.27
C ALA A 403 -6.51 1.84 -11.52
N VAL A 404 -5.31 2.34 -11.88
CA VAL A 404 -5.09 3.77 -12.14
C VAL A 404 -5.92 4.26 -13.34
N LYS A 405 -6.14 3.43 -14.36
CA LYS A 405 -7.02 3.77 -15.49
C LYS A 405 -8.46 3.97 -15.04
N SER A 406 -9.03 3.04 -14.28
CA SER A 406 -10.41 3.16 -13.80
C SER A 406 -10.54 4.29 -12.77
N ASP A 407 -9.57 4.42 -11.86
CA ASP A 407 -9.49 5.48 -10.86
C ASP A 407 -9.38 6.88 -11.52
N SER A 408 -8.68 7.03 -12.65
CA SER A 408 -8.60 8.30 -13.39
C SER A 408 -9.97 8.78 -13.88
N VAL A 409 -10.81 7.85 -14.34
CA VAL A 409 -12.15 8.19 -14.82
C VAL A 409 -13.07 8.50 -13.64
N ILE A 410 -13.05 7.66 -12.60
CA ILE A 410 -13.82 7.89 -11.38
C ILE A 410 -13.45 9.24 -10.75
N LEU A 411 -12.16 9.57 -10.67
CA LEU A 411 -11.70 10.84 -10.13
C LEU A 411 -12.20 12.04 -10.95
N SER A 412 -12.18 11.92 -12.28
CA SER A 412 -12.72 12.96 -13.17
C SER A 412 -14.22 13.14 -12.97
N LEU A 413 -14.96 12.04 -12.78
CA LEU A 413 -16.39 12.06 -12.46
C LEU A 413 -16.66 12.68 -11.08
N LYS A 414 -15.87 12.35 -10.05
CA LYS A 414 -15.96 12.96 -8.70
C LYS A 414 -15.84 14.49 -8.79
N GLN A 415 -14.80 14.97 -9.48
CA GLN A 415 -14.51 16.40 -9.64
C GLN A 415 -15.62 17.18 -10.37
N LYS A 416 -16.27 16.53 -11.33
CA LYS A 416 -17.23 17.16 -12.25
C LYS A 416 -18.69 16.84 -11.95
N SER A 417 -18.96 16.10 -10.88
CA SER A 417 -20.29 15.60 -10.50
C SER A 417 -21.36 16.67 -10.27
N GLU A 418 -21.00 17.95 -10.28
CA GLU A 418 -21.93 19.06 -10.10
C GLU A 418 -22.51 19.58 -11.43
N SER A 419 -21.87 19.30 -12.56
CA SER A 419 -22.39 19.66 -13.90
C SER A 419 -22.61 18.42 -14.74
N LEU A 420 -23.85 18.26 -15.20
CA LEU A 420 -24.23 17.13 -16.03
C LEU A 420 -23.52 17.17 -17.40
N GLU A 421 -23.31 18.35 -17.98
CA GLU A 421 -22.58 18.54 -19.24
C GLU A 421 -21.10 18.15 -19.12
N GLU A 422 -20.46 18.50 -17.99
CA GLU A 422 -19.06 18.13 -17.76
C GLU A 422 -18.90 16.62 -17.55
N VAL A 423 -19.86 15.98 -16.89
CA VAL A 423 -19.92 14.51 -16.74
C VAL A 423 -20.08 13.82 -18.09
N GLU A 424 -20.99 14.30 -18.95
CA GLU A 424 -21.17 13.79 -20.31
C GLU A 424 -19.87 13.86 -21.11
N SER A 425 -19.18 15.01 -21.05
CA SER A 425 -17.89 15.19 -21.72
C SER A 425 -16.82 14.20 -21.20
N VAL A 426 -16.77 13.93 -19.89
CA VAL A 426 -15.86 12.91 -19.34
C VAL A 426 -16.17 11.54 -19.92
N LEU A 427 -17.44 11.15 -19.95
CA LEU A 427 -17.88 9.84 -20.44
C LEU A 427 -17.63 9.67 -21.94
N GLU A 428 -17.87 10.70 -22.75
CA GLU A 428 -17.57 10.71 -24.19
C GLU A 428 -16.08 10.43 -24.47
N ASN A 429 -15.18 11.09 -23.72
CA ASN A 429 -13.73 10.91 -23.86
C ASN A 429 -13.24 9.49 -23.55
N VAL A 430 -14.05 8.67 -22.85
CA VAL A 430 -13.72 7.30 -22.46
C VAL A 430 -14.62 6.27 -23.14
N ASN A 431 -15.20 6.60 -24.29
CA ASN A 431 -16.13 5.73 -25.04
C ASN A 431 -17.27 5.22 -24.15
N HIS A 432 -17.82 6.10 -23.32
CA HIS A 432 -18.91 5.83 -22.38
C HIS A 432 -18.64 4.68 -21.41
N GLY A 433 -17.36 4.40 -21.11
CA GLY A 433 -16.93 3.33 -20.20
C GLY A 433 -16.83 1.94 -20.82
N GLY A 434 -17.21 1.74 -22.09
CA GLY A 434 -17.20 0.42 -22.73
C GLY A 434 -15.82 -0.25 -22.74
N GLY A 435 -14.77 0.52 -23.06
CA GLY A 435 -13.41 0.00 -23.08
C GLY A 435 -12.89 -0.43 -21.69
N LEU A 436 -13.37 0.18 -20.59
CA LEU A 436 -13.02 -0.24 -19.23
C LEU A 436 -13.72 -1.55 -18.86
N VAL A 437 -14.98 -1.72 -19.28
CA VAL A 437 -15.72 -2.97 -19.09
C VAL A 437 -14.99 -4.14 -19.77
N ASP A 438 -14.52 -3.95 -21.01
CA ASP A 438 -13.76 -4.97 -21.75
C ASP A 438 -12.43 -5.34 -21.07
N LEU A 439 -11.71 -4.34 -20.56
CA LEU A 439 -10.46 -4.55 -19.81
C LEU A 439 -10.67 -5.34 -18.52
N SER A 440 -11.86 -5.22 -17.91
CA SER A 440 -12.26 -5.97 -16.71
C SER A 440 -12.90 -7.34 -16.99
N SER A 441 -12.80 -7.87 -18.21
CA SER A 441 -13.32 -9.21 -18.52
C SER A 441 -12.56 -10.30 -17.75
N GLU A 442 -13.25 -11.39 -17.40
CA GLU A 442 -12.69 -12.47 -16.56
C GLU A 442 -11.37 -13.03 -17.13
N ASP A 443 -11.24 -13.08 -18.46
CA ASP A 443 -10.03 -13.59 -19.12
C ASP A 443 -8.84 -12.62 -19.03
N ASN A 444 -9.10 -11.30 -19.10
CA ASN A 444 -8.06 -10.29 -18.90
C ASN A 444 -7.57 -10.27 -17.45
N MET A 445 -8.49 -10.42 -16.49
CA MET A 445 -8.18 -10.38 -15.05
C MET A 445 -7.27 -11.56 -14.61
N LYS A 446 -7.43 -12.75 -15.20
CA LYS A 446 -6.59 -13.94 -14.89
C LYS A 446 -5.11 -13.77 -15.20
N HIS A 447 -4.76 -12.83 -16.08
CA HIS A 447 -3.39 -12.64 -16.57
C HIS A 447 -2.70 -11.40 -15.99
N LEU A 448 -3.30 -10.77 -14.98
CA LEU A 448 -2.73 -9.58 -14.33
C LEU A 448 -1.44 -9.90 -13.57
N THR A 449 -0.56 -8.92 -13.53
CA THR A 449 0.71 -8.95 -12.79
C THR A 449 0.66 -7.95 -11.64
N PHE A 450 1.35 -8.29 -10.55
CA PHE A 450 1.47 -7.48 -9.34
C PHE A 450 2.92 -7.11 -9.16
N ASN A 451 3.19 -5.81 -9.10
CA ASN A 451 4.53 -5.23 -9.22
C ASN A 451 4.87 -4.29 -8.07
N GLU A 452 3.97 -4.15 -7.10
CA GLU A 452 4.15 -3.34 -5.90
C GLU A 452 5.29 -3.89 -5.03
N ASP A 453 6.12 -3.00 -4.51
CA ASP A 453 7.16 -3.32 -3.53
C ASP A 453 6.60 -3.37 -2.10
N LEU A 454 6.02 -4.51 -1.75
CA LEU A 454 5.45 -4.74 -0.42
C LEU A 454 6.52 -4.95 0.67
N GLU A 455 7.80 -5.05 0.33
CA GLU A 455 8.89 -5.15 1.31
C GLU A 455 9.18 -3.79 1.95
N ALA A 456 9.00 -2.71 1.20
CA ALA A 456 9.20 -1.34 1.68
C ALA A 456 8.07 -0.82 2.58
N ARG A 457 6.93 -1.53 2.66
CA ARG A 457 5.81 -1.11 3.53
C ARG A 457 6.11 -1.39 5.00
N PRO A 458 5.70 -0.50 5.92
CA PRO A 458 5.78 -0.77 7.35
C PRO A 458 5.02 -2.04 7.75
N TRP A 459 5.47 -2.71 8.81
CA TRP A 459 4.90 -3.99 9.26
C TRP A 459 3.41 -3.90 9.62
N TRP A 460 2.94 -2.72 10.05
CA TRP A 460 1.53 -2.47 10.40
C TRP A 460 0.63 -2.16 9.21
N THR A 461 1.19 -1.89 8.03
CA THR A 461 0.45 -1.73 6.77
C THR A 461 1.05 -2.62 5.67
N PRO A 462 1.05 -3.96 5.87
CA PRO A 462 1.83 -4.88 5.03
C PRO A 462 1.34 -4.96 3.58
N THR A 463 0.09 -4.54 3.32
CA THR A 463 -0.59 -4.52 2.03
C THR A 463 -1.35 -3.20 1.88
N THR A 464 -1.93 -2.90 0.71
CA THR A 464 -2.76 -1.67 0.58
C THR A 464 -4.09 -1.73 1.32
N SER A 465 -4.58 -2.93 1.62
CA SER A 465 -5.92 -3.15 2.18
C SER A 465 -5.91 -3.49 3.66
N VAL A 466 -4.74 -3.68 4.27
CA VAL A 466 -4.59 -4.11 5.66
C VAL A 466 -3.86 -3.03 6.45
N ASN A 467 -4.44 -2.65 7.57
CA ASN A 467 -3.81 -1.78 8.57
C ASN A 467 -4.07 -2.33 9.97
N PHE A 468 -3.04 -2.94 10.57
CA PHE A 468 -3.13 -3.54 11.90
C PHE A 468 -3.31 -2.50 13.02
N LEU A 469 -3.00 -1.23 12.76
CA LEU A 469 -3.31 -0.16 13.71
C LEU A 469 -4.83 0.10 13.79
N SER A 470 -5.63 -0.32 12.82
CA SER A 470 -7.09 -0.18 12.87
C SER A 470 -7.80 -1.38 13.50
N GLU A 471 -7.12 -2.51 13.66
CA GLU A 471 -7.69 -3.74 14.22
C GLU A 471 -7.62 -3.75 15.77
N PRO A 472 -8.60 -4.35 16.48
CA PRO A 472 -8.51 -4.55 17.92
C PRO A 472 -7.32 -5.45 18.29
N ILE A 473 -6.77 -5.23 19.49
CA ILE A 473 -5.61 -5.98 19.98
C ILE A 473 -6.06 -7.40 20.34
N ASP A 474 -5.43 -8.40 19.73
CA ASP A 474 -5.55 -9.79 20.16
C ASP A 474 -4.38 -10.10 21.11
N GLU A 475 -4.60 -9.93 22.42
CA GLU A 475 -3.57 -10.15 23.46
C GLU A 475 -3.03 -11.58 23.47
N SER A 476 -3.72 -12.53 22.83
CA SER A 476 -3.30 -13.93 22.71
C SER A 476 -2.31 -14.18 21.57
N SER A 477 -2.05 -13.19 20.72
CA SER A 477 -1.26 -13.38 19.51
C SER A 477 0.25 -13.33 19.76
N THR A 478 0.91 -14.48 19.58
CA THR A 478 2.36 -14.62 19.69
C THR A 478 3.10 -13.86 18.57
N PRO A 479 4.38 -13.48 18.75
CA PRO A 479 5.21 -12.90 17.69
C PRO A 479 5.24 -13.72 16.38
N ALA A 480 5.21 -15.05 16.52
CA ALA A 480 5.13 -15.98 15.40
C ALA A 480 3.77 -15.90 14.68
N CYS A 481 2.66 -15.78 15.42
CA CYS A 481 1.33 -15.57 14.87
C CYS A 481 1.27 -14.27 14.07
N PHE A 482 1.88 -13.19 14.57
CA PHE A 482 1.90 -11.90 13.89
C PHE A 482 2.66 -11.93 12.56
N ARG A 483 3.88 -12.49 12.55
CA ARG A 483 4.64 -12.67 11.31
C ARG A 483 3.92 -13.58 10.32
N ALA A 484 3.27 -14.65 10.79
CA ALA A 484 2.45 -15.51 9.95
C ALA A 484 1.26 -14.75 9.34
N LYS A 485 0.58 -13.88 10.10
CA LYS A 485 -0.47 -12.99 9.59
C LYS A 485 0.07 -12.05 8.50
N VAL A 486 1.20 -11.37 8.73
CA VAL A 486 1.84 -10.49 7.72
C VAL A 486 2.15 -11.26 6.43
N CYS A 487 2.79 -12.42 6.54
CA CYS A 487 3.13 -13.26 5.37
C CYS A 487 1.88 -13.76 4.64
N LYS A 488 0.85 -14.17 5.38
CA LYS A 488 -0.45 -14.57 4.82
C LYS A 488 -1.06 -13.43 4.03
N HIS A 489 -1.16 -12.23 4.59
CA HIS A 489 -1.72 -11.07 3.90
C HIS A 489 -0.94 -10.70 2.63
N LYS A 490 0.39 -10.69 2.67
CA LYS A 490 1.22 -10.45 1.46
C LYS A 490 1.01 -11.53 0.40
N SER A 491 0.77 -12.78 0.79
CA SER A 491 0.47 -13.87 -0.14
C SER A 491 -0.93 -13.75 -0.75
N THR A 492 -1.93 -13.33 0.05
CA THR A 492 -3.33 -13.20 -0.36
C THR A 492 -3.67 -11.86 -1.01
N GLU A 493 -2.79 -10.85 -0.96
CA GLU A 493 -3.01 -9.57 -1.66
C GLU A 493 -3.12 -9.76 -3.19
N LYS A 494 -2.56 -10.87 -3.69
CA LYS A 494 -2.68 -11.33 -5.08
C LYS A 494 -4.04 -11.98 -5.39
N ASP A 495 -4.84 -12.28 -4.38
CA ASP A 495 -6.09 -13.05 -4.49
C ASP A 495 -7.28 -12.23 -3.97
N GLY A 496 -8.16 -11.78 -4.87
CA GLY A 496 -9.55 -11.43 -4.55
C GLY A 496 -9.86 -9.94 -4.34
N PRO A 497 -9.70 -9.34 -3.14
CA PRO A 497 -10.29 -8.03 -2.80
C PRO A 497 -9.86 -6.87 -3.70
N LYS A 498 -8.55 -6.68 -3.92
CA LYS A 498 -8.04 -5.65 -4.85
C LYS A 498 -8.58 -5.83 -6.27
N MET A 499 -8.62 -7.09 -6.73
CA MET A 499 -9.08 -7.44 -8.07
C MET A 499 -10.57 -7.12 -8.23
N ARG A 500 -11.39 -7.49 -7.24
CA ARG A 500 -12.83 -7.17 -7.18
C ARG A 500 -13.07 -5.66 -7.12
N ASP A 501 -12.26 -4.92 -6.38
CA ASP A 501 -12.36 -3.45 -6.34
C ASP A 501 -12.06 -2.82 -7.70
N ALA A 502 -10.97 -3.20 -8.37
CA ALA A 502 -10.66 -2.65 -9.68
C ALA A 502 -11.67 -3.07 -10.75
N GLU A 503 -12.14 -4.32 -10.71
CA GLU A 503 -13.20 -4.81 -11.59
C GLU A 503 -14.46 -3.95 -11.44
N ARG A 504 -14.92 -3.76 -10.20
CA ARG A 504 -16.08 -2.92 -9.87
C ARG A 504 -15.90 -1.49 -10.37
N LYS A 505 -14.75 -0.88 -10.12
CA LYS A 505 -14.44 0.48 -10.57
C LYS A 505 -14.43 0.61 -12.09
N CYS A 506 -14.11 -0.44 -12.84
CA CYS A 506 -14.24 -0.44 -14.30
C CYS A 506 -15.70 -0.42 -14.77
N LEU A 507 -16.65 -0.92 -13.97
CA LEU A 507 -18.08 -0.92 -14.31
C LEU A 507 -18.74 0.44 -14.06
N VAL A 508 -18.29 1.17 -13.05
CA VAL A 508 -18.92 2.41 -12.58
C VAL A 508 -19.14 3.45 -13.70
N PRO A 509 -18.16 3.80 -14.55
CA PRO A 509 -18.39 4.79 -15.60
C PRO A 509 -19.50 4.40 -16.59
N ARG A 510 -19.59 3.11 -16.93
CA ARG A 510 -20.65 2.61 -17.82
C ARG A 510 -22.01 2.61 -17.13
N LEU A 511 -22.06 2.23 -15.85
CA LEU A 511 -23.28 2.29 -15.04
C LEU A 511 -23.79 3.72 -14.86
N VAL A 512 -22.90 4.69 -14.63
CA VAL A 512 -23.25 6.12 -14.58
C VAL A 512 -23.84 6.59 -15.91
N TYR A 513 -23.18 6.26 -17.03
CA TYR A 513 -23.68 6.59 -18.37
C TYR A 513 -25.08 6.02 -18.63
N LEU A 514 -25.28 4.72 -18.40
CA LEU A 514 -26.59 4.07 -18.60
C LEU A 514 -27.66 4.68 -17.70
N SER A 515 -27.31 5.03 -16.46
CA SER A 515 -28.23 5.66 -15.50
C SER A 515 -28.69 7.05 -15.98
N MET A 516 -27.79 7.85 -16.54
CA MET A 516 -28.12 9.17 -17.10
C MET A 516 -29.05 9.07 -18.32
N HIS A 517 -28.73 8.18 -19.26
CA HIS A 517 -29.49 8.05 -20.51
C HIS A 517 -30.85 7.34 -20.32
N GLY A 518 -30.95 6.36 -19.42
CA GLY A 518 -32.20 5.66 -19.11
C GLY A 518 -33.30 6.59 -18.58
N CYS A 519 -32.92 7.64 -17.82
CA CYS A 519 -33.85 8.64 -17.29
C CYS A 519 -34.49 9.51 -18.37
N VAL A 520 -33.82 9.73 -19.51
CA VAL A 520 -34.35 10.55 -20.61
C VAL A 520 -35.49 9.86 -21.34
N SER A 521 -35.48 8.52 -21.39
CA SER A 521 -36.51 7.69 -22.02
C SER A 521 -37.77 7.50 -21.17
N SER A 522 -37.68 7.45 -19.83
CA SER A 522 -38.85 7.10 -18.99
C SER A 522 -39.81 8.27 -18.73
N LEU A 523 -39.32 9.51 -18.64
CA LEU A 523 -40.15 10.69 -18.45
C LEU A 523 -40.79 11.21 -19.74
N ARG A 524 -40.36 10.73 -20.91
CA ARG A 524 -40.97 11.03 -22.21
C ARG A 524 -41.93 9.90 -22.60
N GLU A 525 -43.19 9.96 -22.16
CA GLU A 525 -44.22 9.06 -22.68
C GLU A 525 -44.44 9.33 -24.19
N THR A 526 -43.75 8.61 -25.10
CA THR A 526 -44.29 8.26 -26.44
C THR A 526 -43.45 7.25 -27.26
N GLU A 527 -44.19 6.26 -27.76
CA GLU A 527 -44.03 5.27 -28.85
C GLU A 527 -43.05 4.06 -28.78
N PRO A 528 -43.57 2.85 -29.13
CA PRO A 528 -42.88 1.57 -29.00
C PRO A 528 -42.00 1.28 -30.22
N ASN A 529 -40.90 2.00 -30.41
CA ASN A 529 -39.80 1.48 -31.24
C ASN A 529 -38.85 0.65 -30.36
N GLY A 530 -39.36 -0.50 -29.92
CA GLY A 530 -38.79 -1.41 -28.91
C GLY A 530 -37.60 -2.25 -29.37
N SER A 531 -36.55 -1.63 -29.92
CA SER A 531 -35.27 -2.35 -30.13
C SER A 531 -34.09 -1.73 -29.40
N VAL A 532 -34.06 -0.40 -29.20
CA VAL A 532 -32.93 0.28 -28.56
C VAL A 532 -33.08 0.34 -27.03
N SER A 533 -34.30 0.45 -26.51
CA SER A 533 -34.57 0.46 -25.06
C SER A 533 -34.21 -0.87 -24.39
N ASP A 534 -34.62 -1.99 -24.97
CA ASP A 534 -34.50 -3.31 -24.35
C ASP A 534 -33.04 -3.79 -24.29
N ILE A 535 -32.22 -3.42 -25.28
CA ILE A 535 -30.78 -3.72 -25.30
C ILE A 535 -30.06 -3.00 -24.14
N THR A 536 -30.42 -1.74 -23.87
CA THR A 536 -29.81 -0.98 -22.76
C THR A 536 -30.23 -1.48 -21.39
N VAL A 537 -31.48 -1.94 -21.22
CA VAL A 537 -31.97 -2.54 -19.95
C VAL A 537 -31.23 -3.86 -19.69
N GLY A 538 -31.11 -4.70 -20.72
CA GLY A 538 -30.38 -5.97 -20.63
C GLY A 538 -28.91 -5.75 -20.26
N GLU A 539 -28.25 -4.78 -20.90
CA GLU A 539 -26.87 -4.41 -20.55
C GLU A 539 -26.74 -3.97 -19.08
N MET A 540 -27.57 -3.02 -18.62
CA MET A 540 -27.54 -2.53 -17.23
C MET A 540 -27.71 -3.67 -16.22
N LYS A 541 -28.65 -4.59 -16.47
CA LYS A 541 -28.88 -5.77 -15.61
C LYS A 541 -27.64 -6.66 -15.52
N THR A 542 -27.01 -6.99 -16.66
CA THR A 542 -25.79 -7.82 -16.66
C THR A 542 -24.62 -7.16 -15.94
N LEU A 543 -24.48 -5.83 -16.05
CA LEU A 543 -23.46 -5.07 -15.35
C LEU A 543 -23.73 -5.02 -13.84
N LEU A 544 -24.98 -4.90 -13.42
CA LEU A 544 -25.38 -4.94 -12.01
C LEU A 544 -25.19 -6.34 -11.40
N GLU A 545 -25.48 -7.41 -12.13
CA GLU A 545 -25.18 -8.78 -11.70
C GLU A 545 -23.67 -8.98 -11.51
N LYS A 546 -22.85 -8.45 -12.43
CA LYS A 546 -21.39 -8.44 -12.30
C LYS A 546 -20.95 -7.60 -11.09
N TYR A 547 -21.55 -6.42 -10.89
CA TYR A 547 -21.27 -5.56 -9.74
C TYR A 547 -21.58 -6.27 -8.42
N ALA A 548 -22.75 -6.92 -8.29
CA ALA A 548 -23.12 -7.69 -7.10
C ALA A 548 -22.09 -8.80 -6.79
N ARG A 549 -21.62 -9.52 -7.81
CA ARG A 549 -20.55 -10.52 -7.67
C ARG A 549 -19.25 -9.92 -7.11
N THR A 550 -18.89 -8.70 -7.50
CA THR A 550 -17.69 -8.03 -6.94
C THR A 550 -17.82 -7.69 -5.45
N ILE A 551 -19.04 -7.42 -4.97
CA ILE A 551 -19.32 -7.25 -3.52
C ILE A 551 -19.37 -8.60 -2.80
N GLY A 552 -19.52 -9.71 -3.55
CA GLY A 552 -19.52 -11.07 -3.03
C GLY A 552 -20.91 -11.70 -2.86
N TYR A 553 -21.93 -11.14 -3.52
CA TYR A 553 -23.32 -11.59 -3.41
C TYR A 553 -23.91 -11.90 -4.78
N SER A 554 -24.95 -12.75 -4.81
CA SER A 554 -25.85 -12.80 -5.96
C SER A 554 -26.68 -11.51 -6.01
N MET A 555 -27.29 -11.21 -7.17
CA MET A 555 -28.14 -10.02 -7.30
C MET A 555 -29.32 -10.07 -6.30
N ASP A 556 -29.96 -11.23 -6.13
CA ASP A 556 -31.11 -11.40 -5.23
C ASP A 556 -30.71 -11.27 -3.75
N ASP A 557 -29.57 -11.85 -3.36
CA ASP A 557 -29.07 -11.73 -1.98
C ASP A 557 -28.69 -10.28 -1.66
N ALA A 558 -28.09 -9.57 -2.62
CA ALA A 558 -27.73 -8.16 -2.46
C ALA A 558 -28.97 -7.28 -2.30
N LEU A 559 -30.03 -7.53 -3.06
CA LEU A 559 -31.31 -6.83 -2.93
C LEU A 559 -31.98 -7.11 -1.57
N SER A 560 -31.99 -8.37 -1.13
CA SER A 560 -32.50 -8.78 0.19
C SER A 560 -31.71 -8.12 1.34
N MET A 561 -30.42 -7.89 1.15
CA MET A 561 -29.59 -7.16 2.12
C MET A 561 -29.95 -5.67 2.17
N ILE A 562 -30.03 -5.01 1.02
CA ILE A 562 -30.43 -3.60 0.89
C ILE A 562 -31.80 -3.35 1.55
N LEU A 563 -32.80 -4.19 1.24
CA LEU A 563 -34.15 -4.08 1.79
C LEU A 563 -34.18 -4.32 3.30
N GLY A 564 -33.36 -5.26 3.79
CA GLY A 564 -33.25 -5.54 5.22
C GLY A 564 -32.68 -4.35 6.00
N ILE A 565 -31.67 -3.67 5.46
CA ILE A 565 -31.04 -2.52 6.12
C ILE A 565 -31.92 -1.27 6.00
N SER A 566 -32.50 -1.00 4.82
CA SER A 566 -33.38 0.16 4.63
C SER A 566 -34.65 0.09 5.49
N SER A 567 -35.10 -1.11 5.87
CA SER A 567 -36.23 -1.32 6.77
C SER A 567 -35.85 -1.45 8.26
N GLY A 568 -34.56 -1.31 8.61
CA GLY A 568 -34.06 -1.42 9.98
C GLY A 568 -34.04 -2.85 10.55
N LYS A 569 -34.22 -3.88 9.71
CA LYS A 569 -34.22 -5.30 10.12
C LYS A 569 -32.81 -5.91 10.20
N LYS A 570 -31.85 -5.34 9.48
CA LYS A 570 -30.43 -5.77 9.44
C LYS A 570 -29.52 -4.60 9.87
N SER A 571 -28.31 -4.91 10.34
CA SER A 571 -27.36 -3.91 10.84
C SER A 571 -26.45 -3.41 9.73
N MET A 572 -26.00 -2.15 9.81
CA MET A 572 -24.96 -1.61 8.94
C MET A 572 -23.64 -2.39 9.03
N LYS A 573 -23.37 -3.08 10.14
CA LYS A 573 -22.20 -3.95 10.30
C LYS A 573 -22.13 -5.03 9.23
N ASP A 574 -23.27 -5.42 8.65
CA ASP A 574 -23.35 -6.39 7.56
C ASP A 574 -22.83 -5.84 6.21
N PHE A 575 -22.72 -4.50 6.06
CA PHE A 575 -22.08 -3.87 4.91
C PHE A 575 -20.56 -3.76 5.03
N ALA A 576 -19.98 -4.03 6.21
CA ALA A 576 -18.54 -3.95 6.40
C ALA A 576 -17.81 -5.07 5.63
N PRO A 577 -16.72 -4.77 4.90
CA PRO A 577 -15.95 -3.51 4.97
C PRO A 577 -16.29 -2.44 3.90
N ASP A 578 -17.31 -2.60 3.06
CA ASP A 578 -17.44 -1.83 1.80
C ASP A 578 -18.79 -1.11 1.59
N ILE A 579 -19.11 -0.23 2.53
CA ILE A 579 -20.38 0.53 2.56
C ILE A 579 -20.56 1.42 1.31
N VAL A 580 -19.49 2.03 0.82
CA VAL A 580 -19.55 2.93 -0.36
C VAL A 580 -20.03 2.19 -1.60
N SER A 581 -19.57 0.95 -1.76
CA SER A 581 -19.95 0.11 -2.90
C SER A 581 -21.39 -0.37 -2.80
N TRP A 582 -21.87 -0.69 -1.59
CA TRP A 582 -23.27 -1.04 -1.33
C TRP A 582 -24.23 0.13 -1.62
N MET A 583 -23.88 1.33 -1.15
CA MET A 583 -24.65 2.54 -1.45
C MET A 583 -24.68 2.82 -2.96
N SER A 584 -23.54 2.73 -3.63
CA SER A 584 -23.46 2.95 -5.08
C SER A 584 -24.28 1.93 -5.85
N PHE A 585 -24.26 0.66 -5.42
CA PHE A 585 -25.11 -0.40 -5.99
C PHE A 585 -26.60 -0.07 -5.84
N ALA A 586 -27.04 0.35 -4.66
CA ALA A 586 -28.43 0.76 -4.41
C ALA A 586 -28.86 1.93 -5.32
N VAL A 587 -27.98 2.91 -5.52
CA VAL A 587 -28.21 4.04 -6.43
C VAL A 587 -28.39 3.58 -7.88
N PHE A 588 -27.54 2.67 -8.37
CA PHE A 588 -27.67 2.14 -9.73
C PHE A 588 -28.89 1.23 -9.92
N ILE A 589 -29.29 0.49 -8.87
CA ILE A 589 -30.55 -0.28 -8.86
C ILE A 589 -31.75 0.66 -8.93
N ASN A 590 -31.74 1.75 -8.17
CA ASN A 590 -32.78 2.78 -8.27
C ASN A 590 -32.84 3.35 -9.68
N ALA A 591 -31.69 3.68 -10.28
CA ALA A 591 -31.63 4.15 -11.66
C ALA A 591 -32.32 3.18 -12.62
N MET A 592 -31.97 1.88 -12.58
CA MET A 592 -32.58 0.86 -13.44
C MET A 592 -34.11 0.76 -13.28
N ASN A 593 -34.61 0.79 -12.04
CA ASN A 593 -36.04 0.72 -11.74
C ASN A 593 -36.84 1.92 -12.28
N LEU A 594 -36.20 3.05 -12.64
CA LEU A 594 -36.89 4.21 -13.20
C LEU A 594 -37.33 4.00 -14.65
N TRP A 595 -36.72 3.07 -15.38
CA TRP A 595 -36.95 2.87 -16.81
C TRP A 595 -37.17 1.41 -17.22
N SER A 596 -37.06 0.44 -16.31
CA SER A 596 -37.49 -0.94 -16.55
C SER A 596 -39.01 -1.10 -16.33
N ASN A 597 -39.68 -1.79 -17.25
CA ASN A 597 -41.09 -2.19 -17.08
C ASN A 597 -41.26 -3.30 -16.03
N GLU A 598 -40.20 -4.07 -15.77
CA GLU A 598 -40.10 -5.01 -14.66
C GLU A 598 -39.36 -4.36 -13.49
N SER A 599 -40.04 -4.15 -12.36
CA SER A 599 -39.39 -3.70 -11.13
C SER A 599 -38.53 -4.82 -10.56
N VAL A 600 -37.23 -4.60 -10.43
CA VAL A 600 -36.31 -5.59 -9.83
C VAL A 600 -36.53 -5.74 -8.33
N ILE A 601 -37.12 -4.72 -7.69
CA ILE A 601 -37.66 -4.80 -6.33
C ILE A 601 -39.16 -5.05 -6.46
N PRO A 602 -39.68 -6.26 -6.19
CA PRO A 602 -41.10 -6.55 -6.32
C PRO A 602 -41.90 -5.70 -5.32
N ARG A 603 -42.82 -4.86 -5.82
CA ARG A 603 -43.84 -4.26 -4.95
C ARG A 603 -44.88 -5.32 -4.61
N THR A 604 -44.70 -6.02 -3.49
CA THR A 604 -45.69 -6.99 -3.00
C THR A 604 -46.96 -6.30 -2.49
N ASP A 605 -46.86 -5.04 -2.04
CA ASP A 605 -47.98 -4.23 -1.55
C ASP A 605 -47.85 -2.74 -1.97
N PRO A 606 -48.95 -1.98 -2.10
CA PRO A 606 -48.92 -0.54 -2.36
C PRO A 606 -48.29 0.30 -1.22
N SER A 607 -48.07 -0.30 -0.04
CA SER A 607 -47.33 0.27 1.10
C SER A 607 -45.83 -0.01 1.07
N SER A 608 -45.33 -0.78 0.10
CA SER A 608 -43.89 -1.05 -0.05
C SER A 608 -43.13 0.23 -0.41
N PRO A 609 -41.95 0.47 0.21
CA PRO A 609 -41.19 1.67 -0.04
C PRO A 609 -40.75 1.74 -1.50
N SER A 610 -40.81 2.94 -2.07
CA SER A 610 -40.30 3.20 -3.42
C SER A 610 -38.78 3.02 -3.48
N SER A 611 -38.23 2.80 -4.69
CA SER A 611 -36.78 2.69 -4.87
C SER A 611 -36.02 3.95 -4.42
N TRP A 612 -36.62 5.13 -4.55
CA TRP A 612 -36.11 6.39 -3.99
C TRP A 612 -36.03 6.34 -2.46
N GLU A 613 -37.13 5.96 -1.80
CA GLU A 613 -37.20 5.88 -0.33
C GLU A 613 -36.21 4.85 0.24
N ILE A 614 -35.93 3.76 -0.48
CA ILE A 614 -34.92 2.78 -0.10
C ILE A 614 -33.53 3.41 -0.12
N VAL A 615 -33.15 4.08 -1.20
CA VAL A 615 -31.84 4.76 -1.32
C VAL A 615 -31.71 5.87 -0.29
N ASP A 616 -32.74 6.70 -0.13
CA ASP A 616 -32.79 7.78 0.84
C ASP A 616 -32.58 7.27 2.28
N SER A 617 -33.27 6.19 2.64
CA SER A 617 -33.14 5.56 3.95
C SER A 617 -31.73 5.00 4.16
N LEU A 618 -31.16 4.34 3.15
CA LEU A 618 -29.79 3.81 3.22
C LEU A 618 -28.76 4.92 3.38
N VAL A 619 -28.83 5.98 2.58
CA VAL A 619 -27.92 7.12 2.64
C VAL A 619 -27.98 7.76 4.02
N LYS A 620 -29.19 7.98 4.54
CA LYS A 620 -29.40 8.56 5.87
C LYS A 620 -28.82 7.67 6.98
N ILE A 621 -29.19 6.39 7.01
CA ILE A 621 -28.70 5.41 8.02
C ILE A 621 -27.17 5.35 8.00
N CYS A 622 -26.57 5.18 6.82
CA CYS A 622 -25.13 5.01 6.73
C CYS A 622 -24.37 6.28 7.14
N ILE A 623 -24.87 7.47 6.79
CA ILE A 623 -24.23 8.74 7.17
C ILE A 623 -24.42 9.00 8.66
N GLU A 624 -25.64 8.88 9.20
CA GLU A 624 -25.92 9.17 10.60
C GLU A 624 -25.16 8.24 11.55
N GLU A 625 -25.13 6.93 11.28
CA GLU A 625 -24.39 5.95 12.09
C GLU A 625 -22.87 6.25 12.05
N HIS A 626 -22.33 6.68 10.90
CA HIS A 626 -20.94 7.11 10.81
C HIS A 626 -20.66 8.42 11.54
N LEU A 627 -21.56 9.38 11.52
CA LEU A 627 -21.40 10.63 12.27
C LEU A 627 -21.45 10.38 13.79
N THR A 628 -22.25 9.41 14.26
CA THR A 628 -22.28 9.01 15.67
C THR A 628 -21.01 8.27 16.11
N ASP A 629 -20.42 7.47 15.22
CA ASP A 629 -19.16 6.76 15.47
C ASP A 629 -17.92 7.66 15.39
N ALA A 630 -18.04 8.81 14.71
CA ALA A 630 -16.90 9.67 14.41
C ALA A 630 -16.50 10.50 15.65
N ASN A 631 -15.49 10.00 16.37
CA ASN A 631 -14.82 10.73 17.44
C ASN A 631 -14.05 11.97 16.92
N ARG A 632 -13.62 12.84 17.85
CA ARG A 632 -12.73 13.97 17.54
C ARG A 632 -11.50 13.50 16.77
N ILE A 633 -11.28 14.13 15.62
CA ILE A 633 -10.25 13.79 14.63
C ILE A 633 -8.86 13.75 15.27
N LEU A 634 -8.53 14.84 15.97
CA LEU A 634 -7.25 15.08 16.58
C LEU A 634 -6.84 14.01 17.61
N THR A 635 -7.82 13.38 18.26
CA THR A 635 -7.60 12.43 19.36
C THR A 635 -7.81 10.97 18.95
N CYS A 636 -8.26 10.71 17.72
CA CYS A 636 -8.64 9.38 17.26
C CYS A 636 -8.02 9.08 15.89
N PRO A 637 -6.73 8.67 15.87
CA PRO A 637 -6.06 8.28 14.64
C PRO A 637 -6.75 7.07 14.01
N GLY A 638 -6.76 7.01 12.68
CA GLY A 638 -7.51 6.01 11.91
C GLY A 638 -9.01 6.32 11.81
N ASN A 639 -9.41 7.59 11.95
CA ASN A 639 -10.80 8.01 11.83
C ASN A 639 -11.45 7.58 10.49
N LYS A 640 -12.79 7.47 10.49
CA LYS A 640 -13.57 7.06 9.31
C LYS A 640 -13.87 8.23 8.35
N ILE A 641 -13.11 9.34 8.39
CA ILE A 641 -13.36 10.49 7.49
C ILE A 641 -13.20 10.12 6.02
N PRO A 642 -12.14 9.41 5.59
CA PRO A 642 -12.01 9.01 4.18
C PRO A 642 -13.27 8.28 3.69
N LEU A 643 -13.87 7.45 4.54
CA LEU A 643 -15.12 6.76 4.22
C LEU A 643 -16.29 7.73 4.02
N LEU A 644 -16.46 8.70 4.93
CA LEU A 644 -17.48 9.75 4.82
C LEU A 644 -17.28 10.62 3.56
N VAL A 645 -16.04 10.96 3.24
CA VAL A 645 -15.68 11.66 2.00
C VAL A 645 -16.05 10.83 0.77
N GLN A 646 -15.75 9.53 0.76
CA GLN A 646 -16.12 8.65 -0.34
C GLN A 646 -17.64 8.52 -0.49
N MET A 647 -18.40 8.41 0.60
CA MET A 647 -19.87 8.39 0.54
C MET A 647 -20.45 9.65 -0.12
N VAL A 648 -19.87 10.82 0.17
CA VAL A 648 -20.30 12.10 -0.44
C VAL A 648 -19.85 12.22 -1.89
N THR A 649 -18.61 11.83 -2.20
CA THR A 649 -18.01 12.00 -3.53
C THR A 649 -18.37 10.91 -4.53
N GLU A 650 -18.84 9.74 -4.08
CA GLU A 650 -19.24 8.62 -4.93
C GLU A 650 -20.78 8.43 -4.91
N PRO A 651 -21.42 7.65 -4.01
CA PRO A 651 -22.83 7.31 -4.14
C PRO A 651 -23.77 8.52 -4.11
N ILE A 652 -23.53 9.51 -3.26
CA ILE A 652 -24.34 10.76 -3.27
C ILE A 652 -24.16 11.52 -4.58
N SER A 653 -22.97 11.48 -5.17
CA SER A 653 -22.70 12.13 -6.47
C SER A 653 -23.35 11.39 -7.62
N TRP A 654 -23.34 10.06 -7.62
CA TRP A 654 -24.08 9.24 -8.59
C TRP A 654 -25.58 9.50 -8.52
N HIS A 655 -26.13 9.59 -7.30
CA HIS A 655 -27.54 9.86 -7.08
C HIS A 655 -27.93 11.28 -7.53
N LEU A 656 -27.06 12.26 -7.26
CA LEU A 656 -27.23 13.64 -7.72
C LEU A 656 -27.26 13.74 -9.26
N ILE A 657 -26.36 13.03 -9.94
CA ILE A 657 -26.32 12.97 -11.42
C ILE A 657 -27.63 12.39 -11.98
N ILE A 658 -28.20 11.36 -11.33
CA ILE A 658 -29.50 10.78 -11.72
C ILE A 658 -30.62 11.81 -11.54
N ILE A 659 -30.65 12.51 -10.40
CA ILE A 659 -31.64 13.57 -10.14
C ILE A 659 -31.55 14.68 -11.20
N GLN A 660 -30.34 15.18 -11.49
CA GLN A 660 -30.11 16.19 -12.53
C GLN A 660 -30.57 15.72 -13.90
N SER A 661 -30.33 14.44 -14.23
CA SER A 661 -30.76 13.83 -15.50
C SER A 661 -32.28 13.79 -15.61
N CYS A 662 -32.99 13.42 -14.55
CA CYS A 662 -34.46 13.50 -14.49
C CYS A 662 -34.94 14.95 -14.66
N MET A 663 -34.31 15.90 -13.98
CA MET A 663 -34.71 17.32 -14.01
C MET A 663 -34.53 17.97 -15.38
N ARG A 664 -33.47 17.60 -16.11
CA ARG A 664 -33.22 18.07 -17.49
C ARG A 664 -34.37 17.69 -18.45
N VAL A 665 -35.08 16.59 -18.20
CA VAL A 665 -36.23 16.16 -19.02
C VAL A 665 -37.48 16.99 -18.74
N VAL A 666 -37.64 17.40 -17.48
CA VAL A 666 -38.82 18.13 -16.98
C VAL A 666 -38.72 19.64 -17.27
N ALA A 667 -37.51 20.19 -17.39
CA ALA A 667 -37.29 21.60 -17.66
C ALA A 667 -37.87 22.06 -19.01
N PRO A 668 -38.55 23.22 -19.09
CA PRO A 668 -39.14 23.71 -20.34
C PRO A 668 -38.04 24.06 -21.35
N GLN A 669 -38.00 23.37 -22.50
CA GLN A 669 -37.05 23.68 -23.57
C GLN A 669 -37.34 25.06 -24.17
N GLY A 670 -36.45 26.02 -23.90
CA GLY A 670 -36.55 27.38 -24.41
C GLY A 670 -36.62 27.45 -25.95
N LYS A 671 -37.68 28.07 -26.45
CA LYS A 671 -37.87 28.64 -27.80
C LYS A 671 -37.15 27.92 -28.95
N LYS A 672 -37.62 26.73 -29.35
CA LYS A 672 -37.55 26.28 -30.76
C LYS A 672 -38.95 26.16 -31.35
N LYS A 673 -39.12 26.74 -32.54
CA LYS A 673 -40.37 27.04 -33.25
C LYS A 673 -41.35 25.86 -33.33
N LYS A 674 -42.62 26.17 -33.04
CA LYS A 674 -43.89 25.47 -33.36
C LYS A 674 -43.77 24.29 -34.35
N LYS A 675 -43.97 23.08 -33.84
CA LYS A 675 -44.88 22.08 -34.41
C LYS A 675 -45.65 21.44 -33.25
N SER A 676 -46.98 21.52 -33.31
CA SER A 676 -47.90 21.03 -32.29
C SER A 676 -47.86 19.50 -32.21
N GLY A 677 -47.31 18.97 -31.12
CA GLY A 677 -47.60 17.64 -30.58
C GLY A 677 -48.22 17.80 -29.18
N PRO A 678 -48.86 16.75 -28.62
CA PRO A 678 -49.54 16.83 -27.34
C PRO A 678 -48.54 17.25 -26.25
N SER A 679 -48.94 18.17 -25.37
CA SER A 679 -48.16 18.52 -24.19
C SER A 679 -48.02 17.29 -23.28
N LEU A 680 -46.83 16.69 -23.25
CA LEU A 680 -46.50 15.58 -22.34
C LEU A 680 -46.76 16.01 -20.89
N ARG A 681 -47.63 15.28 -20.18
CA ARG A 681 -47.81 15.46 -18.73
C ARG A 681 -46.70 14.68 -18.01
N PRO A 682 -45.91 15.31 -17.13
CA PRO A 682 -44.92 14.59 -16.33
C PRO A 682 -45.61 13.62 -15.36
N ASN A 683 -44.98 12.46 -15.12
CA ASN A 683 -45.47 11.44 -14.19
C ASN A 683 -45.40 11.97 -12.73
N MET A 684 -46.52 12.51 -12.23
CA MET A 684 -46.61 13.23 -10.94
C MET A 684 -46.09 12.44 -9.72
N PRO A 685 -46.41 11.13 -9.56
CA PRO A 685 -45.82 10.31 -8.49
C PRO A 685 -44.29 10.22 -8.50
N GLN A 686 -43.67 10.15 -9.69
CA GLN A 686 -42.21 10.11 -9.82
C GLN A 686 -41.58 11.46 -9.44
N LEU A 687 -42.20 12.56 -9.87
CA LEU A 687 -41.73 13.92 -9.55
C LEU A 687 -41.79 14.21 -8.04
N GLN A 688 -42.85 13.75 -7.36
CA GLN A 688 -42.96 13.83 -5.90
C GLN A 688 -41.91 12.96 -5.18
N GLY A 689 -41.58 11.78 -5.73
CA GLY A 689 -40.49 10.93 -5.22
C GLY A 689 -39.12 11.62 -5.31
N ILE A 690 -38.82 12.25 -6.45
CA ILE A 690 -37.59 13.02 -6.66
C ILE A 690 -37.51 14.19 -5.67
N GLN A 691 -38.61 14.94 -5.48
CA GLN A 691 -38.65 16.06 -4.53
C GLN A 691 -38.33 15.61 -3.09
N ARG A 692 -38.89 14.48 -2.64
CA ARG A 692 -38.60 13.91 -1.31
C ARG A 692 -37.13 13.49 -1.20
N SER A 693 -36.58 12.88 -2.25
CA SER A 693 -35.18 12.45 -2.27
C SER A 693 -34.21 13.63 -2.21
N VAL A 694 -34.48 14.70 -2.98
CA VAL A 694 -33.71 15.96 -2.89
C VAL A 694 -33.73 16.53 -1.48
N GLN A 695 -34.90 16.56 -0.83
CA GLN A 695 -35.02 17.05 0.54
C GLN A 695 -34.25 16.17 1.55
N CYS A 696 -34.32 14.85 1.40
CA CYS A 696 -33.56 13.90 2.24
C CYS A 696 -32.04 14.12 2.11
N LEU A 697 -31.54 14.29 0.88
CA LEU A 697 -30.12 14.58 0.64
C LEU A 697 -29.69 15.91 1.26
N ILE A 698 -30.51 16.94 1.15
CA ILE A 698 -30.24 18.26 1.77
C ILE A 698 -30.12 18.12 3.29
N GLU A 699 -31.06 17.41 3.94
CA GLU A 699 -31.03 17.17 5.38
C GLU A 699 -29.78 16.39 5.79
N THR A 700 -29.48 15.31 5.07
CA THR A 700 -28.32 14.46 5.34
C THR A 700 -27.00 15.23 5.21
N LEU A 701 -26.84 16.01 4.13
CA LEU A 701 -25.62 16.82 3.93
C LEU A 701 -25.51 17.99 4.92
N ARG A 702 -26.63 18.56 5.39
CA ARG A 702 -26.60 19.55 6.49
C ARG A 702 -26.11 18.94 7.80
N SER A 703 -26.47 17.69 8.09
CA SER A 703 -25.93 16.96 9.25
C SER A 703 -24.41 16.81 9.15
N VAL A 704 -23.89 16.47 7.97
CA VAL A 704 -22.45 16.40 7.70
C VAL A 704 -21.79 17.78 7.84
N GLN A 705 -22.36 18.83 7.24
CA GLN A 705 -21.86 20.20 7.31
C GLN A 705 -21.78 20.72 8.75
N LYS A 706 -22.82 20.43 9.55
CA LYS A 706 -22.87 20.77 10.98
C LYS A 706 -21.76 20.05 11.73
N TRP A 707 -21.67 18.73 11.57
CA TRP A 707 -20.62 17.93 12.21
C TRP A 707 -19.22 18.43 11.85
N LEU A 708 -18.94 18.74 10.58
CA LEU A 708 -17.65 19.30 10.15
C LEU A 708 -17.34 20.63 10.83
N SER A 709 -18.36 21.49 10.99
CA SER A 709 -18.20 22.77 11.67
C SER A 709 -17.92 22.59 13.17
N ASP A 710 -18.52 21.58 13.80
CA ASP A 710 -18.30 21.24 15.21
C ASP A 710 -16.89 20.66 15.46
N GLN A 711 -16.25 20.08 14.43
CA GLN A 711 -14.87 19.56 14.53
C GLN A 711 -13.78 20.62 14.39
N MET A 712 -14.07 21.80 13.83
CA MET A 712 -13.09 22.86 13.62
C MET A 712 -12.83 23.64 14.93
N SER A 713 -11.91 23.16 15.76
CA SER A 713 -11.40 23.91 16.92
C SER A 713 -10.35 24.95 16.51
N PRO A 714 -10.03 25.96 17.34
CA PRO A 714 -8.86 26.81 17.11
C PRO A 714 -7.55 25.98 17.07
N GLU A 715 -6.62 26.33 16.18
CA GLU A 715 -5.35 25.59 16.02
C GLU A 715 -4.54 25.49 17.32
N GLU A 716 -4.51 26.56 18.14
CA GLU A 716 -3.81 26.57 19.42
C GLU A 716 -4.39 25.56 20.42
N GLN A 717 -5.73 25.40 20.45
CA GLN A 717 -6.37 24.39 21.29
C GLN A 717 -5.99 22.98 20.83
N GLY A 718 -5.90 22.74 19.53
CA GLY A 718 -5.46 21.45 18.98
C GLY A 718 -3.99 21.17 19.31
N LEU A 719 -3.14 22.20 19.24
CA LEU A 719 -1.73 22.11 19.62
C LEU A 719 -1.61 21.73 21.10
N ASP A 720 -2.33 22.40 22.00
CA ASP A 720 -2.32 22.10 23.44
C ASP A 720 -2.76 20.66 23.73
N ILE A 721 -3.81 20.18 23.04
CA ILE A 721 -4.30 18.80 23.19
C ILE A 721 -3.22 17.80 22.78
N LEU A 722 -2.61 17.94 21.60
CA LEU A 722 -1.58 17.01 21.13
C LEU A 722 -0.32 17.07 22.01
N MET A 723 0.09 18.26 22.43
CA MET A 723 1.23 18.44 23.32
C MET A 723 0.98 17.82 24.70
N SER A 724 -0.27 17.79 25.19
CA SER A 724 -0.59 17.16 26.48
C SER A 724 -0.31 15.65 26.51
N TYR A 725 -0.41 14.95 25.37
CA TYR A 725 -0.05 13.54 25.24
C TYR A 725 1.47 13.29 25.35
N LEU A 726 2.29 14.33 25.19
CA LEU A 726 3.76 14.25 25.29
C LEU A 726 4.27 14.70 26.68
N GLN A 727 3.45 15.41 27.46
CA GLN A 727 3.80 16.01 28.75
C GLN A 727 3.56 15.07 29.96
N GLY A 728 3.86 13.77 29.82
CA GLY A 728 3.88 12.87 30.99
C GLY A 728 4.93 13.33 32.00
N THR A 729 4.65 13.33 33.30
CA THR A 729 5.59 13.73 34.37
C THR A 729 6.34 12.56 35.02
N GLY A 730 5.90 11.32 34.79
CA GLY A 730 6.53 10.11 35.32
C GLY A 730 7.72 9.59 34.52
N ASP A 731 8.40 8.58 35.05
CA ASP A 731 9.45 7.79 34.37
C ASP A 731 8.87 6.70 33.45
N GLU A 732 7.57 6.46 33.52
CA GLU A 732 6.82 5.54 32.66
C GLU A 732 5.73 6.27 31.89
N GLY A 733 5.59 5.95 30.61
CA GLY A 733 4.58 6.51 29.72
C GLY A 733 5.17 7.13 28.43
N PRO A 734 4.32 7.67 27.54
CA PRO A 734 4.79 8.46 26.41
C PRO A 734 5.48 9.74 26.89
N GLY A 735 6.37 10.27 26.06
CA GLY A 735 7.10 11.52 26.30
C GLY A 735 8.58 11.33 26.66
N GLN A 736 9.01 10.08 26.92
CA GLN A 736 10.40 9.79 27.29
C GLN A 736 11.38 10.05 26.14
N THR A 737 11.01 9.64 24.92
CA THR A 737 11.83 9.86 23.73
C THR A 737 11.75 11.33 23.32
N PHE A 738 10.56 11.94 23.46
CA PHE A 738 10.36 13.36 23.27
C PHE A 738 11.29 14.23 24.13
N ARG A 739 11.45 13.93 25.43
CA ARG A 739 12.38 14.65 26.31
C ARG A 739 13.82 14.61 25.78
N VAL A 740 14.28 13.45 25.31
CA VAL A 740 15.63 13.31 24.71
C VAL A 740 15.77 14.15 23.43
N LEU A 741 14.71 14.33 22.65
CA LEU A 741 14.73 15.21 21.48
C LEU A 741 14.75 16.70 21.83
N GLU A 742 14.14 17.09 22.96
CA GLU A 742 14.10 18.48 23.45
C GLU A 742 15.34 18.89 24.25
N GLU A 743 16.02 17.92 24.87
CA GLU A 743 17.30 18.12 25.54
C GLU A 743 18.36 18.56 24.52
N LYS A 744 18.51 19.88 24.36
CA LYS A 744 19.39 20.50 23.38
C LYS A 744 20.83 20.00 23.54
N PRO A 745 21.48 19.44 22.51
CA PRO A 745 22.90 19.08 22.54
C PRO A 745 23.81 20.31 22.32
N ALA A 746 23.41 21.49 22.83
CA ALA A 746 24.19 22.72 22.71
C ALA A 746 25.58 22.62 23.38
N ALA A 747 25.76 21.64 24.27
CA ALA A 747 27.04 21.36 24.91
C ALA A 747 28.11 20.75 23.96
N HIS A 748 27.72 20.20 22.80
CA HIS A 748 28.63 19.46 21.89
C HIS A 748 28.69 20.04 20.46
N ALA A 749 28.23 21.28 20.26
CA ALA A 749 28.18 21.90 18.92
C ALA A 749 29.56 21.89 18.19
N SER A 750 30.66 22.03 18.94
CA SER A 750 32.02 21.97 18.39
C SER A 750 32.43 20.59 17.86
N GLU A 751 31.81 19.51 18.33
CA GLU A 751 32.13 18.13 17.94
C GLU A 751 31.27 17.63 16.76
N LEU A 752 30.12 18.26 16.53
CA LEU A 752 29.11 17.84 15.54
C LEU A 752 29.33 18.45 14.15
N GLY A 753 30.13 19.52 14.04
CA GLY A 753 30.35 20.28 12.82
C GLY A 753 29.18 21.22 12.46
N ASP A 754 29.50 22.33 11.80
CA ASP A 754 28.59 23.47 11.59
C ASP A 754 27.25 23.06 10.95
N ARG A 755 27.28 22.15 9.97
CA ARG A 755 26.08 21.67 9.27
C ARG A 755 25.10 20.98 10.23
N ILE A 756 25.58 20.03 11.04
CA ILE A 756 24.71 19.27 11.94
C ILE A 756 24.23 20.17 13.07
N ALA A 757 25.11 21.03 13.61
CA ALA A 757 24.75 22.00 14.63
C ALA A 757 23.60 22.94 14.17
N GLN A 758 23.72 23.53 12.97
CA GLN A 758 22.66 24.38 12.40
C GLN A 758 21.35 23.64 12.17
N SER A 759 21.40 22.38 11.70
CA SER A 759 20.22 21.53 11.55
C SER A 759 19.50 21.28 12.89
N LEU A 760 20.26 21.09 13.98
CA LEU A 760 19.71 20.87 15.32
C LEU A 760 19.13 22.16 15.93
N GLU A 761 19.71 23.33 15.62
CA GLU A 761 19.15 24.63 16.04
C GLU A 761 17.80 24.94 15.39
N ALA A 762 17.60 24.49 14.15
CA ALA A 762 16.35 24.67 13.42
C ALA A 762 15.22 23.70 13.85
N TRP A 763 15.52 22.69 14.67
CA TRP A 763 14.53 21.71 15.12
C TRP A 763 13.51 22.32 16.08
N SER A 764 12.24 21.96 15.89
CA SER A 764 11.14 22.38 16.76
C SER A 764 10.03 21.33 16.75
N SER A 765 9.85 20.62 17.86
CA SER A 765 8.76 19.67 18.04
C SER A 765 7.38 20.33 17.97
N THR A 766 7.23 21.50 18.61
CA THR A 766 6.00 22.30 18.55
C THR A 766 5.67 22.72 17.11
N GLY A 767 6.69 23.00 16.29
CA GLY A 767 6.55 23.22 14.85
C GLY A 767 6.01 22.01 14.11
N VAL A 768 6.48 20.80 14.43
CA VAL A 768 5.96 19.55 13.83
C VAL A 768 4.51 19.32 14.22
N VAL A 769 4.18 19.41 15.52
CA VAL A 769 2.81 19.19 16.01
C VAL A 769 1.85 20.23 15.43
N ARG A 770 2.26 21.51 15.35
CA ARG A 770 1.45 22.55 14.70
C ARG A 770 1.16 22.23 13.23
N ARG A 771 2.13 21.67 12.48
CA ARG A 771 1.90 21.23 11.10
C ARG A 771 0.87 20.11 11.01
N ILE A 772 0.82 19.18 11.98
CA ILE A 772 -0.19 18.11 12.03
C ILE A 772 -1.58 18.72 12.17
N VAL A 773 -1.76 19.60 13.16
CA VAL A 773 -3.02 20.31 13.41
C VAL A 773 -3.45 21.08 12.17
N GLY A 774 -2.56 21.86 11.57
CA GLY A 774 -2.88 22.65 10.36
C GLY A 774 -3.28 21.78 9.17
N ALA A 775 -2.65 20.61 8.99
CA ALA A 775 -2.99 19.69 7.91
C ALA A 775 -4.37 19.02 8.10
N GLU A 776 -4.76 18.72 9.35
CA GLU A 776 -6.11 18.23 9.66
C GLU A 776 -7.17 19.32 9.42
N HIS A 777 -6.87 20.59 9.74
CA HIS A 777 -7.76 21.71 9.43
C HIS A 777 -7.92 21.90 7.92
N GLU A 778 -6.84 21.77 7.14
CA GLU A 778 -6.87 21.79 5.67
C GLU A 778 -7.80 20.69 5.14
N VAL A 779 -7.74 19.49 5.73
CA VAL A 779 -8.60 18.34 5.37
C VAL A 779 -10.08 18.65 5.61
N LEU A 780 -10.41 19.18 6.78
CA LEU A 780 -11.77 19.53 7.15
C LEU A 780 -12.34 20.67 6.29
N ALA A 781 -11.53 21.70 6.05
CA ALA A 781 -11.94 22.87 5.28
C ALA A 781 -12.27 22.50 3.82
N GLU A 782 -11.40 21.72 3.16
CA GLU A 782 -11.66 21.27 1.79
C GLU A 782 -12.84 20.30 1.73
N PHE A 783 -13.02 19.41 2.73
CA PHE A 783 -14.20 18.55 2.76
C PHE A 783 -15.49 19.36 2.93
N LYS A 784 -15.51 20.34 3.83
CA LYS A 784 -16.66 21.24 4.02
C LYS A 784 -17.00 21.99 2.73
N LYS A 785 -16.01 22.51 2.03
CA LYS A 785 -16.19 23.19 0.74
C LYS A 785 -16.88 22.29 -0.31
N MET A 786 -16.51 21.01 -0.38
CA MET A 786 -17.18 20.06 -1.28
C MET A 786 -18.65 19.82 -0.88
N VAL A 787 -18.93 19.68 0.41
CA VAL A 787 -20.31 19.52 0.93
C VAL A 787 -21.14 20.76 0.64
N ASP A 788 -20.59 21.95 0.86
CA ASP A 788 -21.25 23.24 0.61
C ASP A 788 -21.63 23.42 -0.87
N SER A 789 -20.74 23.02 -1.79
CA SER A 789 -21.01 23.09 -3.22
C SER A 789 -22.17 22.18 -3.65
N LYS A 790 -22.19 20.93 -3.16
CA LYS A 790 -23.29 19.97 -3.40
C LYS A 790 -24.61 20.43 -2.78
N LEU A 791 -24.58 21.00 -1.58
CA LEU A 791 -25.77 21.58 -0.93
C LEU A 791 -26.36 22.72 -1.76
N LYS A 792 -25.51 23.63 -2.26
CA LYS A 792 -25.94 24.74 -3.11
C LYS A 792 -26.65 24.25 -4.38
N LEU A 793 -26.11 23.22 -5.02
CA LEU A 793 -26.70 22.58 -6.18
C LEU A 793 -28.07 21.96 -5.86
N LEU A 794 -28.15 21.13 -4.82
CA LEU A 794 -29.43 20.51 -4.40
C LEU A 794 -30.51 21.54 -4.05
N MET A 795 -30.13 22.67 -3.43
CA MET A 795 -31.07 23.75 -3.15
C MET A 795 -31.61 24.41 -4.43
N SER A 796 -30.78 24.54 -5.47
CA SER A 796 -31.23 25.04 -6.78
C SER A 796 -32.16 24.07 -7.51
N GLU A 797 -31.88 22.76 -7.43
CA GLU A 797 -32.74 21.71 -7.98
C GLU A 797 -34.08 21.65 -7.23
N SER A 798 -34.06 21.76 -5.91
CA SER A 798 -35.26 21.82 -5.07
C SER A 798 -36.17 23.00 -5.44
N ALA A 799 -35.60 24.20 -5.63
CA ALA A 799 -36.35 25.38 -6.06
C ALA A 799 -36.96 25.18 -7.46
N SER A 800 -36.22 24.56 -8.38
CA SER A 800 -36.69 24.25 -9.73
C SER A 800 -37.83 23.24 -9.71
N LEU A 801 -37.74 22.18 -8.90
CA LEU A 801 -38.80 21.18 -8.68
C LEU A 801 -40.09 21.82 -8.16
N SER A 802 -39.98 22.67 -7.13
CA SER A 802 -41.14 23.40 -6.59
C SER A 802 -41.81 24.28 -7.64
N SER A 803 -41.03 24.91 -8.53
CA SER A 803 -41.59 25.73 -9.62
C SER A 803 -42.33 24.95 -10.71
N VAL A 804 -42.01 23.67 -10.89
CA VAL A 804 -42.68 22.79 -11.87
C VAL A 804 -43.94 22.15 -11.28
N LEU A 805 -43.93 21.87 -9.97
CA LEU A 805 -45.05 21.27 -9.25
C LEU A 805 -46.17 22.28 -8.93
N HIS A 806 -45.84 23.58 -8.86
CA HIS A 806 -46.78 24.70 -8.76
C HIS A 806 -47.23 25.17 -10.14
#